data_AF-A0A7J4RZG6-F1
#
_entry.id   AF-A0A7J4RZG6-F1
#
_cell.length_a   1.000
_cell.length_b   1.000
_cell.length_c   1.000
_cell.angle_alpha   90.00
_cell.angle_beta   90.00
_cell.angle_gamma   90.00
#
_symmetry.space_group_name_H-M   'P 1'
#
loop_
_entity.id
_entity.type
_entity.pdbx_description
1 polymer ?
#
loop_
_entity_poly.entity_id
_entity_poly.type
_entity_poly.pdbx_seq_one_letter_code
_entity_poly.pdbx_strand_id
1 'polypeptide(L)'
;MDTKVALLSGFLVMLLVGSGLLIIVDNTDQSTDEEIQIPEQIIEEPVPTNQQPVAFVPDVIRTWDGKNTIISGYVFDESPTTTSVVVKLINPVTNGEFLTLQNTAVDADGKWNAELPTNEVGSWMVMVTVTDEAGLQSESVFSELTVSEPDEADVKVTFLWEIPLSTDAPEGTLIGVAIHEYPETCTIVYKPLYQSPLLDIYAQVNPETGEFMMQFNTSLVNNKGQIIATCGFFSTSINSTIVDLPLPPDPVDDSDLDGILDDVDLCPDTPAGEPVYQTGCSDSQTDDDEDGINNDRDLCPNTASGDSVDSVGCAASQKDSDGDGVTNNLDACPNTPTGEAVNPDGCSQSQLDSDNDGVANNLDQCPGTPLGETVDNVGCADSQKEQPPTRPKILALHGGGQTANSLMSMQGTQDLMNALPTFDFVFASTPESNNVWIRDPPGGKGEPTTDPDWADLSIEYLDQVVENDGPFYAIMGYSQGAAMIPVYLANTDKTFDMALMYNGYLPTTHEGLIDTIEVVEPFDIPAMVFSGENDQFGSMAPALAAKFANSLDVHSSTADHCLPYQSDPTFDTILDFIVDGLQTFDKEDSWLCQDGQGPWVRDLNGEGNSYNANNRGAGQSGGGGGSGPWFQCDVSVTLTTDDMLVNSNAIPNHHWLSAFAANADEQNMDWTIPLEPVADTAGGHNSANCPAANGAYECAPDRGAVAVAVNGVPIFGPEEGPGGDAVALEYLYFNEDRQPIDLGYCGAHNGPGGVHYHYDAMCQFWNDPNGETIVNYDYTDLDSTTHSPIIGWAFDGYPIYGMYGWDDNGQVIPLRSSYEVERTSEGGEQGYNGIDDWNYVSNMGDLDQCNGRFGATPEFPQGTYYYVSTPLSGSSKTVVNTDGDTVSMIGFPYFLLCYHGIADMSNANSGGGGGGGGFQSMTLYEFNPVTDTFKQEQSNVEYWIISYGLMLLALLASGLLRSRKN
;
A
#
# COMPACT_ATOMS: atom_id res chain seq x y z
N MET A 1 -19.51 19.64 55.28
CA MET A 1 -18.04 19.58 55.19
C MET A 1 -17.68 19.68 53.73
N ASP A 2 -18.04 20.78 53.07
CA ASP A 2 -17.47 22.13 53.22
C ASP A 2 -16.21 22.26 52.37
N THR A 3 -16.38 22.69 51.12
CA THR A 3 -16.35 24.12 50.73
C THR A 3 -14.97 24.75 50.92
N LYS A 4 -14.13 24.68 49.88
CA LYS A 4 -13.74 25.84 49.06
C LYS A 4 -12.67 25.50 48.02
N VAL A 5 -13.14 25.32 46.79
CA VAL A 5 -12.49 25.94 45.64
C VAL A 5 -12.67 27.46 45.79
N ALA A 6 -11.57 28.23 45.69
CA ALA A 6 -11.50 29.64 45.28
C ALA A 6 -10.15 30.25 45.72
N LEU A 7 -9.63 31.20 44.93
CA LEU A 7 -8.42 32.02 45.18
C LEU A 7 -7.06 31.31 44.97
N LEU A 8 -6.86 30.80 43.75
CA LEU A 8 -5.52 30.64 43.15
C LEU A 8 -5.31 31.55 41.92
N SER A 9 -6.14 32.59 41.79
CA SER A 9 -6.00 33.70 40.85
C SER A 9 -5.71 34.99 41.64
N GLY A 10 -4.44 35.44 41.62
CA GLY A 10 -4.05 36.68 42.31
C GLY A 10 -2.66 36.69 42.98
N PHE A 11 -1.64 36.04 42.40
CA PHE A 11 -0.28 36.05 42.98
C PHE A 11 0.88 36.20 41.96
N LEU A 12 0.70 37.04 40.94
CA LEU A 12 1.81 37.49 40.07
C LEU A 12 1.84 39.01 39.80
N VAL A 13 1.25 39.81 40.71
CA VAL A 13 1.36 41.29 40.67
C VAL A 13 1.57 41.84 42.08
N MET A 14 2.74 41.63 42.67
CA MET A 14 3.34 42.45 43.76
C MET A 14 4.71 41.88 44.19
N LEU A 15 5.74 41.99 43.34
CA LEU A 15 7.13 41.76 43.79
C LEU A 15 8.16 42.38 42.83
N LEU A 16 8.21 43.72 42.72
CA LEU A 16 9.43 44.46 42.31
C LEU A 16 9.41 45.98 42.63
N VAL A 17 8.73 46.40 43.71
CA VAL A 17 9.00 47.69 44.38
C VAL A 17 9.10 47.41 45.89
N GLY A 18 10.32 47.37 46.44
CA GLY A 18 10.47 46.85 47.80
C GLY A 18 11.88 46.79 48.41
N SER A 19 12.78 47.74 48.11
CA SER A 19 14.04 47.90 48.85
C SER A 19 14.21 49.33 49.38
N GLY A 20 13.36 49.70 50.34
CA GLY A 20 13.57 50.92 51.11
C GLY A 20 14.74 50.77 52.10
N LEU A 21 15.53 51.83 52.29
CA LEU A 21 16.32 51.99 53.50
C LEU A 21 16.23 53.43 54.03
N LEU A 22 15.31 53.64 54.97
CA LEU A 22 15.29 54.81 55.83
C LEU A 22 16.35 54.65 56.92
N ILE A 23 17.27 55.61 57.03
CA ILE A 23 18.04 55.83 58.26
C ILE A 23 17.64 57.19 58.81
N ILE A 24 16.92 57.17 59.94
CA ILE A 24 16.68 58.36 60.76
C ILE A 24 17.86 58.47 61.72
N VAL A 25 18.51 59.64 61.74
CA VAL A 25 19.21 60.14 62.94
C VAL A 25 18.63 61.52 63.26
N ASP A 26 18.42 61.72 64.55
CA ASP A 26 17.51 62.70 65.16
C ASP A 26 18.21 64.01 65.58
N ASN A 27 17.40 65.04 65.83
CA ASN A 27 17.67 66.25 66.65
C ASN A 27 18.68 67.28 66.08
N THR A 28 18.38 68.59 66.01
CA THR A 28 17.64 69.46 66.97
C THR A 28 17.10 70.76 66.34
N ASP A 29 15.97 71.21 66.87
CA ASP A 29 15.49 72.60 67.10
C ASP A 29 15.92 73.81 66.24
N GLN A 30 14.88 74.40 65.63
CA GLN A 30 14.42 75.80 65.72
C GLN A 30 14.86 76.94 64.77
N SER A 31 13.78 77.57 64.27
CA SER A 31 13.56 78.99 63.93
C SER A 31 14.26 79.59 62.71
N THR A 32 13.48 79.59 61.61
CA THR A 32 13.15 80.74 60.73
C THR A 32 14.27 81.60 60.14
N ASP A 33 14.28 81.60 58.81
CA ASP A 33 14.67 82.68 57.89
C ASP A 33 16.10 83.22 57.97
N GLU A 34 16.93 82.87 56.98
CA GLU A 34 17.44 83.83 55.96
C GLU A 34 18.36 83.14 54.92
N GLU A 35 18.42 83.68 53.70
CA GLU A 35 19.35 83.28 52.64
C GLU A 35 20.81 83.64 52.99
N ILE A 36 21.77 82.78 52.62
CA ILE A 36 23.16 83.23 52.34
C ILE A 36 23.66 82.57 51.05
N GLN A 37 24.04 83.40 50.08
CA GLN A 37 24.61 82.98 48.79
C GLN A 37 26.07 82.52 48.88
N ILE A 38 26.46 81.65 47.95
CA ILE A 38 27.85 81.36 47.57
C ILE A 38 27.90 81.44 46.02
N PRO A 39 28.90 82.06 45.39
CA PRO A 39 28.71 82.75 44.11
C PRO A 39 28.84 81.88 42.85
N GLU A 40 28.31 82.41 41.74
CA GLU A 40 28.37 81.86 40.39
C GLU A 40 29.80 81.45 39.97
N GLN A 41 29.95 80.20 39.57
CA GLN A 41 30.80 79.89 38.41
C GLN A 41 29.89 79.63 37.22
N ILE A 42 30.12 80.39 36.15
CA ILE A 42 29.45 80.20 34.86
C ILE A 42 29.88 78.86 34.30
N ILE A 43 29.00 77.88 34.36
CA ILE A 43 29.00 76.72 33.47
C ILE A 43 27.87 77.01 32.48
N GLU A 44 28.19 77.18 31.20
CA GLU A 44 27.18 77.11 30.16
C GLU A 44 26.56 75.72 30.24
N GLU A 45 25.28 75.61 30.58
CA GLU A 45 24.57 74.35 30.47
C GLU A 45 24.71 73.88 29.01
N PRO A 46 25.11 72.63 28.75
CA PRO A 46 25.03 72.10 27.41
C PRO A 46 23.57 72.20 26.99
N VAL A 47 23.30 72.86 25.85
CA VAL A 47 21.99 72.81 25.20
C VAL A 47 21.58 71.34 25.17
N PRO A 48 20.41 70.95 25.69
CA PRO A 48 20.00 69.55 25.70
C PRO A 48 20.04 69.03 24.27
N THR A 49 21.01 68.17 23.99
CA THR A 49 21.17 67.54 22.69
C THR A 49 20.12 66.46 22.61
N ASN A 50 19.01 66.78 21.94
CA ASN A 50 17.91 65.88 21.62
C ASN A 50 18.45 64.49 21.26
N GLN A 51 18.12 63.49 22.08
CA GLN A 51 18.55 62.10 21.88
C GLN A 51 17.55 61.34 21.02
N GLN A 52 17.94 60.15 20.60
CA GLN A 52 17.05 59.26 19.85
C GLN A 52 16.08 58.59 20.85
N PRO A 53 14.76 58.59 20.60
CA PRO A 53 13.79 57.96 21.50
C PRO A 53 14.01 56.45 21.56
N VAL A 54 13.74 55.85 22.73
CA VAL A 54 13.82 54.38 22.94
C VAL A 54 12.44 53.83 23.27
N ALA A 55 12.02 52.78 22.56
CA ALA A 55 10.75 52.09 22.81
C ALA A 55 10.95 50.81 23.62
N PHE A 56 9.95 50.43 24.40
CA PHE A 56 9.83 49.11 25.01
C PHE A 56 8.40 48.59 24.85
N VAL A 57 8.28 47.34 24.39
CA VAL A 57 7.00 46.65 24.17
C VAL A 57 7.16 45.20 24.65
N PRO A 58 6.33 44.72 25.59
CA PRO A 58 6.35 43.33 26.03
C PRO A 58 5.46 42.46 25.15
N ASP A 59 5.81 41.18 25.04
CA ASP A 59 5.02 40.16 24.34
C ASP A 59 3.65 39.96 24.99
N VAL A 60 2.66 39.68 24.13
CA VAL A 60 1.26 39.57 24.50
C VAL A 60 0.77 38.16 24.16
N ILE A 61 0.78 37.29 25.16
CA ILE A 61 0.17 35.96 25.08
C ILE A 61 -1.18 36.01 25.79
N ARG A 62 -2.24 35.57 25.12
CA ARG A 62 -3.60 35.54 25.64
C ARG A 62 -4.42 34.40 25.04
N THR A 63 -5.45 33.99 25.76
CA THR A 63 -6.51 33.12 25.22
C THR A 63 -7.52 33.96 24.44
N TRP A 64 -8.11 33.38 23.40
CA TRP A 64 -9.18 33.97 22.61
C TRP A 64 -10.42 34.27 23.46
N ASP A 65 -11.04 35.44 23.24
CA ASP A 65 -12.28 35.86 23.91
C ASP A 65 -13.24 36.64 22.99
N GLY A 66 -13.02 36.54 21.67
CA GLY A 66 -13.74 37.28 20.63
C GLY A 66 -13.44 38.79 20.53
N LYS A 67 -12.51 39.35 21.33
CA LYS A 67 -12.17 40.80 21.30
C LYS A 67 -10.81 41.08 20.69
N ASN A 68 -10.70 42.27 20.09
CA ASN A 68 -9.44 42.88 19.66
C ASN A 68 -8.40 42.93 20.80
N THR A 69 -7.13 42.74 20.46
CA THR A 69 -6.04 42.81 21.42
C THR A 69 -5.57 44.25 21.62
N ILE A 70 -5.43 44.70 22.87
CA ILE A 70 -4.77 45.97 23.20
C ILE A 70 -3.30 45.69 23.54
N ILE A 71 -2.38 46.23 22.73
CA ILE A 71 -0.96 46.27 23.06
C ILE A 71 -0.63 47.57 23.80
N SER A 72 0.40 47.56 24.65
CA SER A 72 0.85 48.74 25.41
C SER A 72 2.35 48.69 25.59
N GLY A 73 2.98 49.87 25.57
CA GLY A 73 4.42 50.00 25.74
C GLY A 73 4.82 51.28 26.44
N TYR A 74 6.13 51.50 26.52
CA TYR A 74 6.74 52.71 27.06
C TYR A 74 7.70 53.34 26.04
N VAL A 75 7.78 54.66 26.06
CA VAL A 75 8.74 55.50 25.35
C VAL A 75 9.61 56.20 26.39
N PHE A 76 10.93 56.08 26.23
CA PHE A 76 11.92 56.82 26.99
C PHE A 76 12.54 57.88 26.07
N ASP A 77 12.28 59.15 26.39
CA ASP A 77 12.62 60.33 25.58
C ASP A 77 12.72 61.56 26.50
N GLU A 78 13.37 62.65 26.06
CA GLU A 78 13.42 63.91 26.83
C GLU A 78 12.07 64.66 26.88
N SER A 79 11.15 64.40 25.95
CA SER A 79 9.80 64.95 25.91
C SER A 79 8.79 63.93 25.39
N PRO A 80 8.46 62.86 26.16
CA PRO A 80 7.67 61.74 25.67
C PRO A 80 6.32 62.12 25.05
N THR A 81 5.66 63.16 25.58
CA THR A 81 4.36 63.67 25.10
C THR A 81 4.38 64.33 23.71
N THR A 82 5.55 64.65 23.15
CA THR A 82 5.69 65.16 21.77
C THR A 82 6.17 64.08 20.80
N THR A 83 6.42 62.86 21.27
CA THR A 83 6.76 61.71 20.43
C THR A 83 5.54 61.11 19.74
N SER A 84 5.77 60.42 18.63
CA SER A 84 4.77 59.72 17.84
C SER A 84 5.14 58.25 17.71
N VAL A 85 4.24 57.35 18.11
CA VAL A 85 4.43 55.90 17.97
C VAL A 85 3.75 55.42 16.70
N VAL A 86 4.45 54.60 15.92
CA VAL A 86 3.94 53.84 14.78
C VAL A 86 3.97 52.36 15.15
N VAL A 87 2.83 51.68 15.02
CA VAL A 87 2.65 50.25 15.31
C VAL A 87 2.26 49.54 14.03
N LYS A 88 3.00 48.50 13.67
CA LYS A 88 2.77 47.65 12.50
C LYS A 88 2.49 46.22 12.93
N LEU A 89 1.44 45.62 12.38
CA LEU A 89 1.09 44.20 12.57
C LEU A 89 1.51 43.39 11.35
N ILE A 90 2.32 42.36 11.56
CA ILE A 90 2.87 41.48 10.52
C ILE A 90 2.41 40.04 10.80
N ASN A 91 1.87 39.37 9.78
CA ASN A 91 1.58 37.94 9.85
C ASN A 91 2.79 37.15 9.30
N PRO A 92 3.45 36.29 10.09
CA PRO A 92 4.64 35.56 9.66
C PRO A 92 4.37 34.52 8.56
N VAL A 93 3.14 34.01 8.44
CA VAL A 93 2.77 32.97 7.46
C VAL A 93 2.59 33.55 6.05
N THR A 94 2.04 34.77 5.94
CA THR A 94 1.75 35.42 4.65
C THR A 94 2.75 36.52 4.27
N ASN A 95 3.73 36.81 5.13
CA ASN A 95 4.78 37.81 4.94
C ASN A 95 4.26 39.25 4.64
N GLY A 96 3.00 39.53 4.99
CA GLY A 96 2.32 40.80 4.73
C GLY A 96 2.22 41.71 5.96
N GLU A 97 2.25 43.02 5.74
CA GLU A 97 1.82 44.03 6.73
C GLU A 97 0.30 44.18 6.67
N PHE A 98 -0.40 43.87 7.76
CA PHE A 98 -1.88 43.86 7.82
C PHE A 98 -2.45 45.22 8.25
N LEU A 99 -1.75 45.91 9.14
CA LEU A 99 -2.18 47.20 9.66
C LEU A 99 -0.97 48.05 10.06
N THR A 100 -1.00 49.34 9.71
CA THR A 100 -0.12 50.37 10.27
C THR A 100 -0.98 51.41 11.01
N LEU A 101 -0.84 51.48 12.32
CA LEU A 101 -1.38 52.57 13.14
C LEU A 101 -0.29 53.65 13.31
N GLN A 102 -0.64 54.91 13.08
CA GLN A 102 0.27 56.05 13.23
C GLN A 102 -0.23 57.01 14.30
N ASN A 103 0.71 57.63 15.02
CA ASN A 103 0.48 58.68 16.01
C ASN A 103 -0.38 58.24 17.20
N THR A 104 -0.05 57.08 17.79
CA THR A 104 -0.58 56.74 19.11
C THR A 104 -0.12 57.77 20.14
N ALA A 105 -1.05 58.25 20.97
CA ALA A 105 -0.74 59.23 22.01
C ALA A 105 0.13 58.61 23.12
N VAL A 106 1.19 59.32 23.49
CA VAL A 106 2.09 58.99 24.60
C VAL A 106 1.78 59.94 25.77
N ASP A 107 1.63 59.40 26.97
CA ASP A 107 1.38 60.21 28.17
C ASP A 107 2.66 60.79 28.78
N ALA A 108 2.51 61.58 29.85
CA ALA A 108 3.62 62.26 30.52
C ALA A 108 4.58 61.30 31.25
N ASP A 109 4.17 60.05 31.50
CA ASP A 109 4.98 58.99 32.08
C ASP A 109 5.58 58.08 30.99
N GLY A 110 5.44 58.46 29.70
CA GLY A 110 5.97 57.75 28.54
C GLY A 110 5.13 56.56 28.07
N LYS A 111 3.95 56.32 28.66
CA LYS A 111 3.15 55.14 28.33
C LYS A 111 2.24 55.39 27.13
N TRP A 112 2.03 54.35 26.32
CA TRP A 112 1.10 54.36 25.19
C TRP A 112 0.34 53.02 25.09
N ASN A 113 -0.79 53.02 24.37
CA ASN A 113 -1.56 51.81 24.07
C ASN A 113 -2.23 51.90 22.69
N ALA A 114 -2.34 50.76 21.99
CA ALA A 114 -2.99 50.66 20.69
C ALA A 114 -3.88 49.41 20.63
N GLU A 115 -5.05 49.51 20.00
CA GLU A 115 -5.96 48.40 19.77
C GLU A 115 -5.72 47.81 18.38
N LEU A 116 -5.49 46.50 18.31
CA LEU A 116 -5.17 45.75 17.11
C LEU A 116 -6.33 44.79 16.76
N PRO A 117 -6.81 44.75 15.50
CA PRO A 117 -7.92 43.90 15.05
C PRO A 117 -7.45 42.45 14.92
N THR A 118 -7.28 41.80 16.08
CA THR A 118 -6.81 40.42 16.28
C THR A 118 -7.84 39.71 17.16
N ASN A 119 -9.01 39.48 16.56
CA ASN A 119 -10.17 38.83 17.17
C ASN A 119 -10.31 37.35 16.76
N GLU A 120 -9.27 36.79 16.15
CA GLU A 120 -9.13 35.39 15.71
C GLU A 120 -7.97 34.74 16.49
N VAL A 121 -7.87 33.41 16.44
CA VAL A 121 -6.70 32.68 16.96
C VAL A 121 -5.51 32.80 16.01
N GLY A 122 -4.28 32.80 16.54
CA GLY A 122 -3.07 32.87 15.72
C GLY A 122 -1.89 33.58 16.40
N SER A 123 -0.80 33.72 15.63
CA SER A 123 0.42 34.42 16.06
C SER A 123 0.81 35.51 15.05
N TRP A 124 1.14 36.69 15.56
CA TRP A 124 1.56 37.85 14.79
C TRP A 124 2.81 38.50 15.41
N MET A 125 3.57 39.19 14.58
CA MET A 125 4.70 39.99 15.01
C MET A 125 4.33 41.48 14.95
N VAL A 126 4.45 42.17 16.08
CA VAL A 126 4.20 43.61 16.19
C VAL A 126 5.52 44.35 16.13
N MET A 127 5.71 45.17 15.10
CA MET A 127 6.86 46.07 14.95
C MET A 127 6.47 47.48 15.40
N VAL A 128 7.27 48.09 16.27
CA VAL A 128 7.03 49.44 16.81
C VAL A 128 8.23 50.35 16.53
N THR A 129 7.95 51.54 16.01
CA THR A 129 8.93 52.61 15.78
C THR A 129 8.42 53.90 16.39
N VAL A 130 9.27 54.64 17.10
CA VAL A 130 8.92 55.92 17.73
C VAL A 130 9.68 57.05 17.03
N THR A 131 9.03 58.19 16.78
CA THR A 131 9.67 59.39 16.20
C THR A 131 9.42 60.60 17.11
N ASP A 132 10.47 61.35 17.46
CA ASP A 132 10.38 62.56 18.27
C ASP A 132 9.97 63.83 17.47
N GLU A 133 9.85 64.98 18.13
CA GLU A 133 9.51 66.27 17.48
C GLU A 133 10.64 66.80 16.57
N ALA A 134 11.89 66.38 16.78
CA ALA A 134 13.04 66.72 15.94
C ALA A 134 13.18 65.85 14.69
N GLY A 135 12.42 64.73 14.62
CA GLY A 135 12.43 63.76 13.54
C GLY A 135 13.46 62.62 13.70
N LEU A 136 14.05 62.41 14.89
CA LEU A 136 14.84 61.21 15.16
C LEU A 136 13.91 60.02 15.42
N GLN A 137 14.26 58.86 14.85
CA GLN A 137 13.48 57.63 14.98
C GLN A 137 14.21 56.60 15.84
N SER A 138 13.49 55.87 16.69
CA SER A 138 14.02 54.72 17.43
C SER A 138 14.48 53.60 16.49
N GLU A 139 15.27 52.66 17.00
CA GLU A 139 15.32 51.33 16.38
C GLU A 139 13.93 50.68 16.42
N SER A 140 13.64 49.77 15.48
CA SER A 140 12.37 49.06 15.46
C SER A 140 12.36 47.94 16.49
N VAL A 141 11.42 48.01 17.43
CA VAL A 141 11.23 47.00 18.47
C VAL A 141 10.20 46.00 17.99
N PHE A 142 10.49 44.71 18.11
CA PHE A 142 9.58 43.63 17.77
C PHE A 142 9.01 43.01 19.05
N SER A 143 7.75 42.61 18.99
CA SER A 143 7.05 41.91 20.05
C SER A 143 6.14 40.84 19.46
N GLU A 144 6.04 39.68 20.10
CA GLU A 144 5.16 38.59 19.72
C GLU A 144 3.75 38.80 20.30
N LEU A 145 2.74 38.61 19.46
CA LEU A 145 1.33 38.59 19.84
C LEU A 145 0.77 37.21 19.50
N THR A 146 0.43 36.43 20.53
CA THR A 146 -0.17 35.10 20.40
C THR A 146 -1.57 35.11 21.01
N VAL A 147 -2.57 34.75 20.21
CA VAL A 147 -3.94 34.45 20.67
C VAL A 147 -4.14 32.94 20.55
N SER A 148 -4.02 32.23 21.68
CA SER A 148 -4.27 30.79 21.73
C SER A 148 -5.77 30.49 21.69
N GLU A 149 -6.13 29.31 21.20
CA GLU A 149 -7.46 28.74 21.38
C GLU A 149 -7.83 28.57 22.87
N PRO A 150 -9.13 28.59 23.22
CA PRO A 150 -9.61 28.31 24.56
C PRO A 150 -9.70 26.80 24.83
N ASP A 151 -9.69 26.44 26.12
CA ASP A 151 -9.96 25.09 26.62
C ASP A 151 -11.47 24.83 26.55
N GLU A 152 -11.90 24.02 25.57
CA GLU A 152 -13.32 23.78 25.23
C GLU A 152 -13.85 22.52 25.95
N ALA A 153 -14.98 22.64 26.63
CA ALA A 153 -15.47 21.60 27.53
C ALA A 153 -16.38 20.56 26.84
N ASP A 154 -16.16 19.28 27.18
CA ASP A 154 -16.92 18.14 26.62
C ASP A 154 -18.45 18.33 26.56
N VAL A 155 -19.02 17.96 25.42
CA VAL A 155 -20.48 17.98 25.20
C VAL A 155 -21.21 17.05 26.16
N LYS A 156 -22.30 17.54 26.74
CA LYS A 156 -23.20 16.75 27.60
C LYS A 156 -24.63 16.85 27.12
N VAL A 157 -25.25 15.71 26.87
CA VAL A 157 -26.64 15.62 26.42
C VAL A 157 -27.56 15.43 27.61
N THR A 158 -28.66 16.19 27.63
CA THR A 158 -29.82 15.91 28.48
C THR A 158 -31.06 15.86 27.61
N PHE A 159 -31.99 14.95 27.88
CA PHE A 159 -33.18 14.77 27.04
C PHE A 159 -34.41 14.32 27.84
N LEU A 160 -35.57 14.53 27.22
CA LEU A 160 -36.90 14.11 27.65
C LEU A 160 -37.61 13.49 26.46
N TRP A 161 -38.31 12.38 26.71
CA TRP A 161 -39.18 11.74 25.73
C TRP A 161 -40.64 12.09 26.03
N GLU A 162 -41.31 12.73 25.08
CA GLU A 162 -42.76 12.88 25.07
C GLU A 162 -43.37 11.66 24.38
N ILE A 163 -43.94 10.77 25.21
CA ILE A 163 -44.60 9.53 24.79
C ILE A 163 -45.77 9.87 23.85
N PRO A 164 -45.93 9.16 22.70
CA PRO A 164 -47.08 9.35 21.82
C PRO A 164 -48.42 9.20 22.57
N LEU A 165 -49.44 9.98 22.17
CA LEU A 165 -50.68 10.12 22.94
C LEU A 165 -51.59 8.88 22.88
N SER A 166 -51.55 8.15 21.77
CA SER A 166 -52.17 6.85 21.55
C SER A 166 -51.42 6.10 20.44
N THR A 167 -51.78 4.85 20.23
CA THR A 167 -51.35 4.03 19.09
C THR A 167 -51.72 4.67 17.73
N ASP A 168 -52.83 5.42 17.65
CA ASP A 168 -53.26 6.19 16.46
C ASP A 168 -52.46 7.49 16.23
N ALA A 169 -51.63 7.89 17.18
CA ALA A 169 -50.80 9.09 17.12
C ALA A 169 -49.33 8.73 17.41
N PRO A 170 -48.68 7.89 16.56
CA PRO A 170 -47.38 7.28 16.82
C PRO A 170 -46.18 8.25 16.75
N GLU A 171 -46.42 9.54 16.61
CA GLU A 171 -45.38 10.56 16.58
C GLU A 171 -44.90 10.89 18.00
N GLY A 172 -43.85 10.21 18.44
CA GLY A 172 -43.15 10.54 19.68
C GLY A 172 -42.13 11.66 19.46
N THR A 173 -41.92 12.51 20.47
CA THR A 173 -41.01 13.66 20.37
C THR A 173 -39.89 13.57 21.39
N LEU A 174 -38.64 13.57 20.91
CA LEU A 174 -37.45 13.66 21.74
C LEU A 174 -36.98 15.12 21.78
N ILE A 175 -37.02 15.71 22.97
CA ILE A 175 -36.64 17.10 23.22
C ILE A 175 -35.48 17.10 24.21
N GLY A 176 -34.43 17.85 23.93
CA GLY A 176 -33.26 17.90 24.82
C GLY A 176 -32.45 19.17 24.72
N VAL A 177 -31.32 19.17 25.42
CA VAL A 177 -30.31 20.24 25.38
C VAL A 177 -28.93 19.60 25.27
N ALA A 178 -28.20 20.00 24.24
CA ALA A 178 -26.75 19.80 24.12
C ALA A 178 -26.06 20.92 24.90
N ILE A 179 -25.45 20.56 26.04
CA ILE A 179 -24.72 21.50 26.90
C ILE A 179 -23.28 21.54 26.41
N HIS A 180 -22.92 22.64 25.76
CA HIS A 180 -21.61 22.91 25.17
C HIS A 180 -21.34 24.44 25.20
N GLU A 181 -20.08 24.87 25.05
CA GLU A 181 -19.76 26.31 25.01
C GLU A 181 -20.18 26.98 23.69
N TYR A 182 -20.15 26.21 22.59
CA TYR A 182 -20.59 26.64 21.25
C TYR A 182 -21.71 25.71 20.74
N PRO A 183 -22.98 25.91 21.12
CA PRO A 183 -24.09 25.05 20.72
C PRO A 183 -24.40 25.09 19.21
N GLU A 184 -23.97 26.13 18.50
CA GLU A 184 -24.08 26.27 17.05
C GLU A 184 -23.27 25.25 16.25
N THR A 185 -22.28 24.61 16.90
CA THR A 185 -21.46 23.53 16.32
C THR A 185 -22.04 22.15 16.55
N CYS A 186 -23.08 22.03 17.39
CA CYS A 186 -23.62 20.75 17.81
C CYS A 186 -24.50 20.11 16.74
N THR A 187 -24.23 18.84 16.47
CA THR A 187 -25.10 17.93 15.70
C THR A 187 -25.59 16.81 16.60
N ILE A 188 -26.90 16.50 16.53
CA ILE A 188 -27.54 15.46 17.34
C ILE A 188 -28.24 14.48 16.41
N VAL A 189 -27.95 13.18 16.57
CA VAL A 189 -28.50 12.10 15.75
C VAL A 189 -29.09 11.02 16.66
N TYR A 190 -30.26 10.50 16.31
CA TYR A 190 -30.79 9.26 16.88
C TYR A 190 -30.66 8.15 15.84
N LYS A 191 -29.91 7.11 16.20
CA LYS A 191 -29.70 5.91 15.38
C LYS A 191 -30.55 4.76 15.94
N PRO A 192 -31.61 4.30 15.25
CA PRO A 192 -32.40 3.16 15.72
C PRO A 192 -31.57 1.86 15.70
N LEU A 193 -31.63 1.08 16.77
CA LEU A 193 -30.93 -0.21 16.83
C LEU A 193 -31.60 -1.23 15.90
N TYR A 194 -30.79 -2.05 15.23
CA TYR A 194 -31.24 -3.10 14.30
C TYR A 194 -32.05 -2.59 13.09
N GLN A 195 -31.84 -1.33 12.68
CA GLN A 195 -32.44 -0.73 11.48
C GLN A 195 -31.36 -0.09 10.59
N SER A 196 -31.71 0.17 9.32
CA SER A 196 -30.79 0.73 8.33
C SER A 196 -30.36 2.17 8.70
N PRO A 197 -29.09 2.57 8.44
CA PRO A 197 -28.62 3.95 8.59
C PRO A 197 -29.44 5.00 7.81
N LEU A 198 -30.21 4.58 6.79
CA LEU A 198 -31.15 5.44 6.07
C LEU A 198 -32.32 5.94 6.96
N LEU A 199 -32.50 5.37 8.15
CA LEU A 199 -33.50 5.76 9.15
C LEU A 199 -32.89 6.56 10.32
N ASP A 200 -31.63 7.00 10.20
CA ASP A 200 -31.01 7.91 11.18
C ASP A 200 -31.72 9.28 11.18
N ILE A 201 -32.09 9.76 12.37
CA ILE A 201 -32.86 11.00 12.53
C ILE A 201 -31.96 12.11 13.09
N TYR A 202 -31.84 13.19 12.33
CA TYR A 202 -31.04 14.37 12.68
C TYR A 202 -31.92 15.43 13.34
N ALA A 203 -31.56 15.87 14.55
CA ALA A 203 -32.29 16.95 15.22
C ALA A 203 -32.00 18.31 14.58
N GLN A 204 -32.96 19.23 14.69
CA GLN A 204 -32.65 20.66 14.57
C GLN A 204 -32.19 21.17 15.94
N VAL A 205 -30.95 21.66 16.01
CA VAL A 205 -30.36 22.22 17.23
C VAL A 205 -30.46 23.75 17.17
N ASN A 206 -30.90 24.37 18.27
CA ASN A 206 -30.93 25.82 18.40
C ASN A 206 -29.51 26.34 18.67
N PRO A 207 -28.91 27.16 17.77
CA PRO A 207 -27.53 27.61 17.93
C PRO A 207 -27.32 28.55 19.13
N GLU A 208 -28.37 29.18 19.66
CA GLU A 208 -28.25 30.09 20.83
C GLU A 208 -28.42 29.37 22.18
N THR A 209 -29.10 28.22 22.22
CA THR A 209 -29.48 27.56 23.49
C THR A 209 -29.05 26.10 23.61
N GLY A 210 -28.63 25.46 22.51
CA GLY A 210 -28.35 24.03 22.44
C GLY A 210 -29.60 23.14 22.57
N GLU A 211 -30.80 23.74 22.66
CA GLU A 211 -32.06 23.01 22.68
C GLU A 211 -32.26 22.31 21.34
N PHE A 212 -32.53 21.01 21.36
CA PHE A 212 -32.80 20.22 20.16
C PHE A 212 -34.16 19.54 20.26
N MET A 213 -34.79 19.37 19.10
CA MET A 213 -36.03 18.62 18.94
C MET A 213 -35.92 17.72 17.72
N MET A 214 -36.32 16.47 17.89
CA MET A 214 -36.61 15.56 16.80
C MET A 214 -37.93 14.84 17.09
N GLN A 215 -38.71 14.59 16.04
CA GLN A 215 -39.98 13.89 16.10
C GLN A 215 -39.87 12.70 15.15
N PHE A 216 -40.34 11.54 15.57
CA PHE A 216 -40.33 10.35 14.73
C PHE A 216 -41.48 9.41 15.04
N ASN A 217 -41.92 8.76 13.97
CA ASN A 217 -42.99 7.79 13.98
C ASN A 217 -42.51 6.47 14.58
N THR A 218 -42.95 6.14 15.79
CA THR A 218 -42.52 4.93 16.52
C THR A 218 -43.05 3.62 15.92
N SER A 219 -43.92 3.69 14.91
CA SER A 219 -44.37 2.53 14.13
C SER A 219 -43.45 2.23 12.94
N LEU A 220 -42.62 3.20 12.52
CA LEU A 220 -41.63 3.03 11.43
C LEU A 220 -40.20 2.93 11.97
N VAL A 221 -39.90 3.67 13.03
CA VAL A 221 -38.56 3.77 13.63
C VAL A 221 -38.55 3.10 15.00
N ASN A 222 -37.57 2.22 15.21
CA ASN A 222 -37.42 1.47 16.45
C ASN A 222 -37.28 2.41 17.65
N ASN A 223 -38.09 2.18 18.68
CA ASN A 223 -38.08 2.92 19.94
C ASN A 223 -36.86 2.60 20.83
N LYS A 224 -36.01 1.64 20.41
CA LYS A 224 -34.68 1.39 20.96
C LYS A 224 -33.62 1.90 20.01
N GLY A 225 -32.71 2.74 20.51
CA GLY A 225 -31.75 3.43 19.68
C GLY A 225 -30.61 4.06 20.48
N GLN A 226 -29.72 4.74 19.77
CA GLN A 226 -28.56 5.42 20.30
C GLN A 226 -28.64 6.91 19.95
N ILE A 227 -28.62 7.77 20.96
CA ILE A 227 -28.47 9.22 20.79
C ILE A 227 -26.96 9.50 20.71
N ILE A 228 -26.54 10.24 19.69
CA ILE A 228 -25.16 10.68 19.47
C ILE A 228 -25.17 12.21 19.36
N ALA A 229 -24.25 12.85 20.07
CA ALA A 229 -24.02 14.29 20.01
C ALA A 229 -22.56 14.58 19.72
N THR A 230 -22.31 15.42 18.72
CA THR A 230 -20.96 15.85 18.31
C THR A 230 -20.96 17.37 18.26
N CYS A 231 -20.08 18.02 19.01
CA CYS A 231 -19.91 19.48 19.03
C CYS A 231 -18.42 19.84 19.01
N GLY A 232 -18.07 21.06 18.60
CA GLY A 232 -16.69 21.55 18.63
C GLY A 232 -16.48 22.76 17.73
N PHE A 233 -15.91 23.84 18.26
CA PHE A 233 -15.44 25.00 17.48
C PHE A 233 -13.91 25.04 17.36
N PHE A 234 -13.19 24.60 18.40
CA PHE A 234 -11.73 24.48 18.43
C PHE A 234 -11.29 23.01 18.61
N SER A 235 -12.06 22.21 19.35
CA SER A 235 -11.85 20.78 19.55
C SER A 235 -13.17 20.00 19.49
N THR A 236 -13.18 18.85 18.82
CA THR A 236 -14.39 18.04 18.65
C THR A 236 -14.59 17.10 19.84
N SER A 237 -15.72 17.22 20.53
CA SER A 237 -16.16 16.31 21.60
C SER A 237 -17.41 15.53 21.17
N ILE A 238 -17.46 14.25 21.55
CA ILE A 238 -18.54 13.31 21.19
C ILE A 238 -19.12 12.68 22.47
N ASN A 239 -20.45 12.70 22.60
CA ASN A 239 -21.17 12.01 23.66
C ASN A 239 -22.24 11.08 23.08
N SER A 240 -22.36 9.86 23.62
CA SER A 240 -23.32 8.87 23.13
C SER A 240 -24.03 8.13 24.25
N THR A 241 -25.31 7.80 24.05
CA THR A 241 -26.16 7.10 25.04
C THR A 241 -27.20 6.22 24.36
N ILE A 242 -27.31 4.96 24.77
CA ILE A 242 -28.35 4.02 24.32
C ILE A 242 -29.63 4.21 25.16
N VAL A 243 -30.80 4.21 24.50
CA VAL A 243 -32.12 4.47 25.09
C VAL A 243 -33.17 3.45 24.65
N ASP A 244 -34.23 3.30 25.46
CA ASP A 244 -35.40 2.45 25.24
C ASP A 244 -36.65 3.29 25.60
N LEU A 245 -37.44 3.69 24.60
CA LEU A 245 -38.43 4.75 24.70
C LEU A 245 -39.86 4.19 24.89
N PRO A 246 -40.56 4.49 26.00
CA PRO A 246 -41.86 3.87 26.32
C PRO A 246 -43.03 4.35 25.45
N LEU A 247 -44.06 3.51 25.36
CA LEU A 247 -45.30 3.66 24.57
C LEU A 247 -46.57 3.56 25.48
N PRO A 248 -47.74 4.10 25.07
CA PRO A 248 -48.98 4.09 25.87
C PRO A 248 -49.77 2.75 25.78
N PRO A 249 -50.70 2.49 26.73
CA PRO A 249 -51.65 1.36 26.67
C PRO A 249 -53.04 1.74 26.12
N ASP A 250 -53.70 0.81 25.42
CA ASP A 250 -54.89 1.06 24.57
C ASP A 250 -56.24 1.33 25.30
N PRO A 251 -57.18 2.06 24.67
CA PRO A 251 -58.51 2.42 25.21
C PRO A 251 -59.62 1.38 24.89
N VAL A 252 -60.88 1.67 25.30
CA VAL A 252 -61.95 0.65 25.45
C VAL A 252 -63.35 1.15 25.03
N ASP A 253 -63.79 0.87 23.80
CA ASP A 253 -65.22 0.62 23.40
C ASP A 253 -65.27 0.18 21.91
N ASP A 254 -64.96 -1.09 21.66
CA ASP A 254 -64.70 -1.68 20.34
C ASP A 254 -65.25 -3.13 20.39
N SER A 255 -66.14 -3.49 19.45
CA SER A 255 -67.03 -4.65 19.57
C SER A 255 -66.43 -5.99 19.10
N ASP A 256 -65.68 -6.00 18.00
CA ASP A 256 -64.92 -7.18 17.54
C ASP A 256 -63.46 -7.20 18.02
N LEU A 257 -63.03 -6.11 18.68
CA LEU A 257 -61.74 -5.91 19.34
C LEU A 257 -60.59 -5.77 18.34
N ASP A 258 -60.84 -5.07 17.24
CA ASP A 258 -59.91 -4.85 16.13
C ASP A 258 -59.07 -3.56 16.25
N GLY A 259 -59.46 -2.64 17.14
CA GLY A 259 -58.83 -1.34 17.40
C GLY A 259 -59.63 -0.13 16.88
N ILE A 260 -60.64 -0.34 16.03
CA ILE A 260 -61.50 0.69 15.45
C ILE A 260 -62.82 0.74 16.22
N LEU A 261 -63.27 1.94 16.58
CA LEU A 261 -64.51 2.10 17.34
C LEU A 261 -65.74 1.86 16.45
N ASP A 262 -66.76 1.18 16.99
CA ASP A 262 -68.04 0.84 16.35
C ASP A 262 -68.75 1.98 15.57
N ASP A 263 -68.43 3.26 15.87
CA ASP A 263 -69.07 4.42 15.26
C ASP A 263 -68.39 4.94 13.97
N VAL A 264 -67.20 4.41 13.65
CA VAL A 264 -66.44 4.71 12.42
C VAL A 264 -66.09 3.48 11.57
N ASP A 265 -66.30 2.29 12.11
CA ASP A 265 -66.10 1.01 11.45
C ASP A 265 -67.17 0.70 10.35
N LEU A 266 -66.70 0.18 9.20
CA LEU A 266 -67.49 -0.26 8.05
C LEU A 266 -67.63 -1.79 7.94
N CYS A 267 -66.84 -2.56 8.68
CA CYS A 267 -66.80 -4.02 8.71
C CYS A 267 -66.96 -4.58 10.14
N PRO A 268 -68.15 -4.44 10.78
CA PRO A 268 -68.40 -4.69 12.22
C PRO A 268 -68.44 -6.16 12.68
N ASP A 269 -67.70 -7.02 12.02
CA ASP A 269 -67.50 -8.44 12.33
C ASP A 269 -66.09 -8.87 11.82
N THR A 270 -65.08 -8.00 11.94
CA THR A 270 -63.72 -8.24 11.44
C THR A 270 -63.02 -9.36 12.23
N PRO A 271 -62.30 -10.29 11.56
CA PRO A 271 -61.77 -11.46 12.26
C PRO A 271 -60.70 -11.07 13.29
N ALA A 272 -61.04 -11.23 14.58
CA ALA A 272 -60.20 -10.85 15.70
C ALA A 272 -58.75 -11.37 15.58
N GLY A 273 -57.80 -10.43 15.47
CA GLY A 273 -56.37 -10.68 15.32
C GLY A 273 -55.80 -10.51 13.91
N GLU A 274 -56.62 -10.16 12.91
CA GLU A 274 -56.14 -9.67 11.62
C GLU A 274 -55.79 -8.17 11.68
N PRO A 275 -54.83 -7.67 10.88
CA PRO A 275 -54.57 -6.23 10.75
C PRO A 275 -55.76 -5.54 10.08
N VAL A 276 -56.13 -4.35 10.57
CA VAL A 276 -57.31 -3.62 10.09
C VAL A 276 -56.96 -2.23 9.58
N TYR A 277 -57.64 -1.83 8.51
CA TYR A 277 -57.55 -0.49 7.94
C TYR A 277 -58.34 0.52 8.79
N GLN A 278 -58.15 1.81 8.51
CA GLN A 278 -58.93 2.89 9.14
C GLN A 278 -60.47 2.78 8.91
N THR A 279 -60.90 1.92 7.98
CA THR A 279 -62.31 1.59 7.75
C THR A 279 -62.84 0.46 8.64
N GLY A 280 -62.03 -0.12 9.54
CA GLY A 280 -62.38 -1.31 10.35
C GLY A 280 -62.50 -2.61 9.56
N CYS A 281 -62.10 -2.60 8.28
CA CYS A 281 -62.01 -3.81 7.46
C CYS A 281 -60.58 -4.35 7.49
N SER A 282 -60.41 -5.67 7.42
CA SER A 282 -59.11 -6.33 7.23
C SER A 282 -58.85 -6.72 5.77
N ASP A 283 -57.61 -7.12 5.49
CA ASP A 283 -57.19 -7.68 4.20
C ASP A 283 -58.09 -8.86 3.74
N SER A 284 -58.72 -9.60 4.67
CA SER A 284 -59.57 -10.75 4.32
C SER A 284 -60.98 -10.35 3.85
N GLN A 285 -61.28 -9.06 3.82
CA GLN A 285 -62.59 -8.50 3.46
C GLN A 285 -62.52 -7.50 2.29
N THR A 286 -61.32 -7.08 1.87
CA THR A 286 -61.08 -6.13 0.77
C THR A 286 -60.43 -6.82 -0.43
N ASP A 287 -60.55 -6.20 -1.60
CA ASP A 287 -60.04 -6.62 -2.91
C ASP A 287 -59.72 -5.29 -3.63
N ASP A 288 -58.44 -4.88 -3.60
CA ASP A 288 -58.00 -3.51 -3.94
C ASP A 288 -57.84 -3.27 -5.44
N ASP A 289 -57.55 -4.31 -6.23
CA ASP A 289 -57.37 -4.23 -7.69
C ASP A 289 -58.57 -4.76 -8.52
N GLU A 290 -59.59 -5.30 -7.82
CA GLU A 290 -60.82 -5.88 -8.36
C GLU A 290 -60.58 -7.13 -9.24
N ASP A 291 -59.55 -7.94 -8.96
CA ASP A 291 -59.28 -9.20 -9.65
C ASP A 291 -60.20 -10.37 -9.21
N GLY A 292 -60.79 -10.27 -8.00
CA GLY A 292 -61.67 -11.27 -7.39
C GLY A 292 -61.03 -12.15 -6.31
N ILE A 293 -59.81 -11.87 -5.88
CA ILE A 293 -59.09 -12.47 -4.75
C ILE A 293 -58.87 -11.39 -3.69
N ASN A 294 -59.31 -11.63 -2.46
CA ASN A 294 -59.15 -10.68 -1.38
C ASN A 294 -57.66 -10.49 -1.00
N ASN A 295 -57.31 -9.30 -0.51
CA ASN A 295 -55.93 -8.88 -0.21
C ASN A 295 -55.19 -9.86 0.71
N ASP A 296 -55.87 -10.58 1.62
CA ASP A 296 -55.26 -11.58 2.51
C ASP A 296 -54.68 -12.81 1.79
N ARG A 297 -55.11 -13.02 0.55
CA ARG A 297 -54.83 -14.20 -0.27
C ARG A 297 -54.31 -13.86 -1.65
N ASP A 298 -54.22 -12.58 -1.99
CA ASP A 298 -53.58 -12.09 -3.19
C ASP A 298 -52.09 -11.83 -2.94
N LEU A 299 -51.24 -12.37 -3.82
CA LEU A 299 -49.80 -12.16 -3.83
C LEU A 299 -49.37 -11.11 -4.86
N CYS A 300 -50.31 -10.59 -5.65
CA CYS A 300 -50.09 -9.68 -6.77
C CYS A 300 -51.07 -8.47 -6.76
N PRO A 301 -51.05 -7.60 -5.73
CA PRO A 301 -52.07 -6.57 -5.42
C PRO A 301 -52.15 -5.35 -6.36
N ASN A 302 -51.81 -5.53 -7.63
CA ASN A 302 -51.89 -4.54 -8.71
C ASN A 302 -52.15 -5.24 -10.06
N THR A 303 -52.86 -6.36 -10.07
CA THR A 303 -53.23 -7.09 -11.27
C THR A 303 -54.18 -6.27 -12.14
N ALA A 304 -53.97 -6.31 -13.46
CA ALA A 304 -54.74 -5.48 -14.36
C ALA A 304 -56.19 -5.99 -14.47
N SER A 305 -57.13 -5.21 -13.94
CA SER A 305 -58.57 -5.52 -13.92
C SER A 305 -59.08 -6.09 -15.25
N GLY A 306 -59.49 -7.36 -15.21
CA GLY A 306 -59.98 -8.13 -16.36
C GLY A 306 -59.03 -9.20 -16.91
N ASP A 307 -57.79 -9.30 -16.41
CA ASP A 307 -56.89 -10.42 -16.69
C ASP A 307 -57.34 -11.73 -15.99
N SER A 308 -56.81 -12.86 -16.44
CA SER A 308 -57.14 -14.18 -15.88
C SER A 308 -56.12 -14.57 -14.82
N VAL A 309 -56.48 -14.40 -13.56
CA VAL A 309 -55.67 -14.71 -12.39
C VAL A 309 -55.81 -16.17 -11.94
N ASP A 310 -54.95 -16.59 -11.01
CA ASP A 310 -55.01 -17.93 -10.41
C ASP A 310 -55.62 -17.90 -8.99
N SER A 311 -55.30 -18.89 -8.14
CA SER A 311 -55.84 -18.95 -6.77
C SER A 311 -55.19 -18.00 -5.76
N VAL A 312 -54.18 -17.22 -6.18
CA VAL A 312 -53.43 -16.24 -5.37
C VAL A 312 -53.28 -14.87 -6.08
N GLY A 313 -54.24 -14.54 -6.96
CA GLY A 313 -54.36 -13.26 -7.68
C GLY A 313 -53.32 -12.96 -8.77
N CYS A 314 -52.25 -13.74 -8.87
CA CYS A 314 -51.22 -13.49 -9.87
C CYS A 314 -51.62 -13.91 -11.30
N ALA A 315 -51.69 -12.94 -12.22
CA ALA A 315 -51.76 -13.23 -13.66
C ALA A 315 -50.45 -13.82 -14.19
N ALA A 316 -50.51 -14.52 -15.34
CA ALA A 316 -49.35 -15.17 -15.93
C ALA A 316 -48.18 -14.23 -16.28
N SER A 317 -48.47 -12.93 -16.46
CA SER A 317 -47.52 -11.86 -16.75
C SER A 317 -46.87 -11.20 -15.53
N GLN A 318 -47.27 -11.57 -14.31
CA GLN A 318 -46.67 -11.07 -13.05
C GLN A 318 -45.86 -12.15 -12.32
N LYS A 319 -45.91 -13.39 -12.80
CA LYS A 319 -45.20 -14.50 -12.17
C LYS A 319 -43.76 -14.52 -12.63
N ASP A 320 -42.87 -14.59 -11.66
CA ASP A 320 -41.45 -14.90 -11.74
C ASP A 320 -41.27 -16.09 -10.77
N SER A 321 -40.75 -17.24 -11.25
CA SER A 321 -40.80 -18.50 -10.49
C SER A 321 -39.57 -18.73 -9.60
N ASP A 322 -38.49 -18.06 -9.93
CA ASP A 322 -37.13 -18.19 -9.44
C ASP A 322 -36.61 -16.89 -8.80
N GLY A 323 -37.26 -15.76 -9.10
CA GLY A 323 -37.09 -14.48 -8.44
C GLY A 323 -35.94 -13.65 -8.99
N ASP A 324 -35.62 -13.81 -10.28
CA ASP A 324 -34.50 -13.13 -10.93
C ASP A 324 -34.84 -11.73 -11.49
N GLY A 325 -36.14 -11.38 -11.51
CA GLY A 325 -36.65 -10.11 -12.01
C GLY A 325 -37.21 -10.18 -13.44
N VAL A 326 -37.14 -11.33 -14.10
CA VAL A 326 -37.74 -11.59 -15.43
C VAL A 326 -38.95 -12.50 -15.29
N THR A 327 -40.10 -12.07 -15.80
CA THR A 327 -41.33 -12.86 -15.64
C THR A 327 -41.31 -14.12 -16.51
N ASN A 328 -41.89 -15.22 -16.04
CA ASN A 328 -41.96 -16.57 -16.67
C ASN A 328 -42.37 -16.61 -18.16
N ASN A 329 -42.96 -15.53 -18.67
CA ASN A 329 -43.40 -15.40 -20.06
C ASN A 329 -42.39 -14.69 -20.97
N LEU A 330 -41.29 -14.18 -20.39
CA LEU A 330 -40.15 -13.53 -21.03
C LEU A 330 -38.83 -14.26 -20.67
N ASP A 331 -38.77 -14.90 -19.51
CA ASP A 331 -37.67 -15.76 -19.06
C ASP A 331 -37.47 -16.96 -20.01
N ALA A 332 -36.22 -17.16 -20.42
CA ALA A 332 -35.72 -18.25 -21.24
C ALA A 332 -34.85 -19.26 -20.46
N CYS A 333 -34.45 -18.94 -19.24
CA CYS A 333 -33.52 -19.67 -18.37
C CYS A 333 -34.14 -20.04 -17.00
N PRO A 334 -35.28 -20.75 -16.97
CA PRO A 334 -36.00 -21.00 -15.72
C PRO A 334 -35.17 -21.79 -14.71
N ASN A 335 -35.29 -21.39 -13.45
CA ASN A 335 -34.50 -21.76 -12.27
C ASN A 335 -33.12 -21.08 -12.17
N THR A 336 -33.04 -19.79 -12.50
CA THR A 336 -31.88 -18.93 -12.24
C THR A 336 -31.53 -18.91 -10.75
N PRO A 337 -30.25 -19.10 -10.34
CA PRO A 337 -29.87 -19.08 -8.93
C PRO A 337 -30.16 -17.73 -8.27
N THR A 338 -30.85 -17.77 -7.13
CA THR A 338 -31.31 -16.57 -6.42
C THR A 338 -30.15 -15.65 -6.04
N GLY A 339 -30.19 -14.41 -6.56
CA GLY A 339 -29.20 -13.36 -6.28
C GLY A 339 -28.15 -13.17 -7.36
N GLU A 340 -28.12 -14.00 -8.41
CA GLU A 340 -27.28 -13.76 -9.58
C GLU A 340 -27.87 -12.67 -10.49
N ALA A 341 -27.01 -11.87 -11.13
CA ALA A 341 -27.44 -10.85 -12.08
C ALA A 341 -27.79 -11.49 -13.43
N VAL A 342 -29.01 -11.23 -13.92
CA VAL A 342 -29.53 -11.79 -15.17
C VAL A 342 -29.54 -10.80 -16.33
N ASN A 343 -29.47 -11.35 -17.54
CA ASN A 343 -29.68 -10.62 -18.77
C ASN A 343 -31.20 -10.39 -19.03
N PRO A 344 -31.59 -9.63 -20.09
CA PRO A 344 -33.01 -9.37 -20.39
C PRO A 344 -33.87 -10.59 -20.75
N ASP A 345 -33.26 -11.76 -20.96
CA ASP A 345 -33.91 -13.04 -21.25
C ASP A 345 -33.95 -13.97 -20.01
N GLY A 346 -33.61 -13.47 -18.81
CA GLY A 346 -33.63 -14.24 -17.54
C GLY A 346 -32.37 -15.07 -17.27
N CYS A 347 -31.35 -15.02 -18.13
CA CYS A 347 -30.19 -15.89 -17.98
C CYS A 347 -29.05 -15.21 -17.19
N SER A 348 -28.55 -15.87 -16.15
CA SER A 348 -27.31 -15.48 -15.46
C SER A 348 -26.06 -16.07 -16.13
N GLN A 349 -24.88 -15.60 -15.74
CA GLN A 349 -23.61 -16.13 -16.25
C GLN A 349 -23.33 -17.59 -15.83
N SER A 350 -24.02 -18.12 -14.81
CA SER A 350 -23.89 -19.55 -14.44
C SER A 350 -24.73 -20.50 -15.30
N GLN A 351 -25.61 -19.95 -16.13
CA GLN A 351 -26.48 -20.69 -17.05
C GLN A 351 -26.13 -20.48 -18.52
N LEU A 352 -25.35 -19.43 -18.83
CA LEU A 352 -24.88 -19.11 -20.17
C LEU A 352 -23.54 -19.79 -20.46
N ASP A 353 -23.37 -20.22 -21.70
CA ASP A 353 -22.16 -20.81 -22.28
C ASP A 353 -22.04 -20.18 -23.69
N SER A 354 -21.06 -19.28 -23.86
CA SER A 354 -21.04 -18.32 -24.98
C SER A 354 -20.39 -18.89 -26.25
N ASP A 355 -19.38 -19.74 -26.11
CA ASP A 355 -18.67 -20.40 -27.21
C ASP A 355 -19.09 -21.86 -27.41
N ASN A 356 -19.85 -22.42 -26.46
CA ASN A 356 -20.43 -23.77 -26.47
C ASN A 356 -19.38 -24.87 -26.26
N ASP A 357 -18.37 -24.62 -25.43
CA ASP A 357 -17.38 -25.62 -25.02
C ASP A 357 -17.88 -26.59 -23.93
N GLY A 358 -18.95 -26.21 -23.21
CA GLY A 358 -19.58 -26.99 -22.15
C GLY A 358 -19.29 -26.52 -20.72
N VAL A 359 -18.54 -25.42 -20.54
CA VAL A 359 -18.33 -24.71 -19.28
C VAL A 359 -19.20 -23.43 -19.28
N ALA A 360 -19.76 -23.08 -18.12
CA ALA A 360 -20.58 -21.87 -18.02
C ALA A 360 -19.68 -20.62 -17.94
N ASN A 361 -20.13 -19.49 -18.50
CA ASN A 361 -19.39 -18.23 -18.58
C ASN A 361 -18.78 -17.75 -17.24
N ASN A 362 -19.38 -18.10 -16.10
CA ASN A 362 -18.88 -17.73 -14.77
C ASN A 362 -17.77 -18.66 -14.22
N LEU A 363 -17.46 -19.74 -14.93
CA LEU A 363 -16.40 -20.71 -14.65
C LEU A 363 -15.41 -20.82 -15.82
N ASP A 364 -15.77 -20.30 -16.99
CA ASP A 364 -14.93 -20.21 -18.19
C ASP A 364 -13.92 -19.05 -18.08
N GLN A 365 -12.64 -19.42 -18.07
CA GLN A 365 -11.49 -18.52 -18.03
C GLN A 365 -10.88 -18.27 -19.41
N CYS A 366 -11.38 -18.92 -20.46
CA CYS A 366 -10.87 -18.84 -21.83
C CYS A 366 -11.94 -18.46 -22.88
N PRO A 367 -12.67 -17.33 -22.73
CA PRO A 367 -13.83 -17.02 -23.57
C PRO A 367 -13.51 -16.98 -25.08
N GLY A 368 -14.15 -17.85 -25.84
CA GLY A 368 -13.95 -18.01 -27.28
C GLY A 368 -13.21 -19.28 -27.69
N THR A 369 -13.31 -20.34 -26.90
CA THR A 369 -12.74 -21.66 -27.16
C THR A 369 -13.05 -22.17 -28.57
N PRO A 370 -12.06 -22.68 -29.32
CA PRO A 370 -12.28 -23.24 -30.65
C PRO A 370 -13.28 -24.41 -30.64
N LEU A 371 -14.38 -24.24 -31.38
CA LEU A 371 -15.52 -25.15 -31.39
C LEU A 371 -15.12 -26.61 -31.71
N GLY A 372 -15.17 -27.47 -30.70
CA GLY A 372 -14.95 -28.91 -30.80
C GLY A 372 -13.61 -29.41 -30.22
N GLU A 373 -12.80 -28.53 -29.64
CA GLU A 373 -11.68 -28.92 -28.79
C GLU A 373 -12.17 -29.42 -27.41
N THR A 374 -11.31 -30.15 -26.68
CA THR A 374 -11.61 -30.60 -25.32
C THR A 374 -11.04 -29.63 -24.32
N VAL A 375 -11.92 -29.02 -23.52
CA VAL A 375 -11.56 -28.10 -22.44
C VAL A 375 -11.39 -28.81 -21.11
N ASP A 376 -10.69 -28.16 -20.19
CA ASP A 376 -10.62 -28.57 -18.79
C ASP A 376 -11.82 -28.04 -17.97
N ASN A 377 -11.68 -28.00 -16.65
CA ASN A 377 -12.75 -27.58 -15.75
C ASN A 377 -12.93 -26.05 -15.64
N VAL A 378 -12.18 -25.25 -16.41
CA VAL A 378 -12.29 -23.79 -16.48
C VAL A 378 -12.42 -23.26 -17.92
N GLY A 379 -12.94 -24.08 -18.85
CA GLY A 379 -13.19 -23.66 -20.24
C GLY A 379 -11.94 -23.58 -21.12
N CYS A 380 -10.74 -23.85 -20.58
CA CYS A 380 -9.51 -23.66 -21.35
C CYS A 380 -9.14 -24.91 -22.16
N ALA A 381 -9.13 -24.79 -23.48
CA ALA A 381 -8.49 -25.78 -24.36
C ALA A 381 -6.96 -25.67 -24.27
N ASP A 382 -6.26 -26.78 -24.49
CA ASP A 382 -4.79 -26.82 -24.42
C ASP A 382 -4.11 -25.94 -25.49
N SER A 383 -4.83 -25.55 -26.55
CA SER A 383 -4.39 -24.62 -27.59
C SER A 383 -4.42 -23.14 -27.19
N GLN A 384 -5.21 -22.76 -26.18
CA GLN A 384 -5.33 -21.38 -25.66
C GLN A 384 -4.42 -21.10 -24.48
N LYS A 385 -3.88 -22.15 -23.84
CA LYS A 385 -2.89 -22.02 -22.77
C LYS A 385 -1.55 -21.64 -23.38
N GLU A 386 -1.25 -20.35 -23.45
CA GLU A 386 0.15 -19.91 -23.55
C GLU A 386 0.91 -20.57 -22.41
N GLN A 387 1.83 -21.46 -22.77
CA GLN A 387 2.40 -22.40 -21.82
C GLN A 387 3.23 -21.64 -20.80
N PRO A 388 3.06 -21.92 -19.50
CA PRO A 388 3.83 -21.24 -18.47
C PRO A 388 5.32 -21.51 -18.67
N PRO A 389 6.22 -20.64 -18.16
CA PRO A 389 7.64 -20.92 -18.14
C PRO A 389 7.89 -22.16 -17.27
N THR A 390 7.91 -23.32 -17.90
CA THR A 390 8.49 -24.54 -17.36
C THR A 390 9.98 -24.53 -17.68
N ARG A 391 10.78 -25.28 -16.92
CA ARG A 391 12.21 -25.43 -17.19
C ARG A 391 12.44 -25.77 -18.67
N PRO A 392 13.38 -25.14 -19.37
CA PRO A 392 13.57 -25.39 -20.80
C PRO A 392 13.86 -26.88 -21.05
N LYS A 393 13.00 -27.52 -21.83
CA LYS A 393 13.04 -28.98 -22.04
C LYS A 393 13.92 -29.34 -23.22
N ILE A 394 14.70 -30.41 -23.08
CA ILE A 394 15.53 -31.00 -24.14
C ILE A 394 14.99 -32.39 -24.51
N LEU A 395 14.51 -32.55 -25.74
CA LEU A 395 14.04 -33.82 -26.30
C LEU A 395 15.24 -34.65 -26.80
N ALA A 396 15.55 -35.76 -26.14
CA ALA A 396 16.79 -36.51 -26.34
C ALA A 396 16.59 -37.86 -27.08
N LEU A 397 17.15 -37.98 -28.29
CA LEU A 397 17.03 -39.12 -29.21
C LEU A 397 18.26 -40.05 -29.17
N HIS A 398 18.04 -41.31 -28.80
CA HIS A 398 19.11 -42.33 -28.67
C HIS A 398 19.73 -42.79 -30.00
N GLY A 399 20.90 -43.42 -29.95
CA GLY A 399 21.54 -44.01 -31.13
C GLY A 399 20.85 -45.27 -31.65
N GLY A 400 21.21 -45.72 -32.85
CA GLY A 400 20.61 -46.91 -33.44
C GLY A 400 20.96 -48.18 -32.64
N GLY A 401 19.95 -48.97 -32.27
CA GLY A 401 20.10 -50.16 -31.41
C GLY A 401 20.23 -49.86 -29.91
N GLN A 402 20.03 -48.61 -29.49
CA GLN A 402 20.01 -48.19 -28.08
C GLN A 402 18.55 -48.05 -27.57
N THR A 403 18.36 -47.44 -26.40
CA THR A 403 17.07 -47.01 -25.83
C THR A 403 17.26 -45.68 -25.10
N ALA A 404 16.16 -44.97 -24.77
CA ALA A 404 16.15 -43.81 -23.88
C ALA A 404 17.02 -44.00 -22.63
N ASN A 405 16.74 -45.04 -21.84
CA ASN A 405 17.48 -45.35 -20.60
C ASN A 405 18.99 -45.56 -20.86
N SER A 406 19.36 -46.13 -22.00
CA SER A 406 20.79 -46.32 -22.31
C SER A 406 21.48 -45.02 -22.69
N LEU A 407 20.80 -44.10 -23.41
CA LEU A 407 21.29 -42.74 -23.68
C LEU A 407 21.44 -41.96 -22.37
N MET A 408 20.38 -41.89 -21.56
CA MET A 408 20.39 -41.28 -20.22
C MET A 408 21.53 -41.80 -19.34
N SER A 409 21.85 -43.09 -19.44
CA SER A 409 22.94 -43.71 -18.66
C SER A 409 24.37 -43.49 -19.20
N MET A 410 24.55 -42.86 -20.36
CA MET A 410 25.89 -42.59 -20.89
C MET A 410 26.59 -41.50 -20.07
N GLN A 411 27.90 -41.64 -19.84
CA GLN A 411 28.65 -40.71 -18.97
C GLN A 411 28.55 -39.26 -19.47
N GLY A 412 28.77 -39.00 -20.76
CA GLY A 412 28.66 -37.64 -21.31
C GLY A 412 27.25 -37.05 -21.24
N THR A 413 26.20 -37.90 -21.26
CA THR A 413 24.82 -37.45 -21.04
C THR A 413 24.57 -37.10 -19.59
N GLN A 414 25.10 -37.89 -18.64
CA GLN A 414 25.06 -37.55 -17.22
C GLN A 414 25.88 -36.28 -16.91
N ASP A 415 27.06 -36.13 -17.49
CA ASP A 415 27.89 -34.95 -17.34
C ASP A 415 27.15 -33.69 -17.85
N LEU A 416 26.48 -33.79 -19.01
CA LEU A 416 25.66 -32.71 -19.56
C LEU A 416 24.45 -32.38 -18.67
N MET A 417 23.69 -33.37 -18.20
CA MET A 417 22.56 -33.16 -17.28
C MET A 417 23.01 -32.53 -15.95
N ASN A 418 24.19 -32.91 -15.44
CA ASN A 418 24.76 -32.32 -14.21
C ASN A 418 25.25 -30.88 -14.42
N ALA A 419 25.66 -30.52 -15.64
CA ALA A 419 26.12 -29.19 -16.01
C ALA A 419 24.98 -28.25 -16.43
N LEU A 420 23.85 -28.81 -16.85
CA LEU A 420 22.60 -28.11 -17.18
C LEU A 420 21.50 -28.52 -16.18
N PRO A 421 21.69 -28.30 -14.86
CA PRO A 421 20.74 -28.76 -13.84
C PRO A 421 19.37 -28.08 -13.97
N THR A 422 19.27 -27.00 -14.73
CA THR A 422 18.08 -26.15 -14.88
C THR A 422 17.25 -26.51 -16.11
N PHE A 423 17.70 -27.45 -16.94
CA PHE A 423 16.98 -28.00 -18.09
C PHE A 423 16.38 -29.38 -17.75
N ASP A 424 15.17 -29.64 -18.24
CA ASP A 424 14.53 -30.95 -18.11
C ASP A 424 14.80 -31.82 -19.35
N PHE A 425 15.31 -33.04 -19.16
CA PHE A 425 15.66 -33.95 -20.26
C PHE A 425 14.60 -35.04 -20.46
N VAL A 426 13.90 -35.01 -21.61
CA VAL A 426 12.91 -36.02 -21.98
C VAL A 426 13.53 -37.00 -22.98
N PHE A 427 13.75 -38.25 -22.54
CA PHE A 427 14.41 -39.27 -23.35
C PHE A 427 13.39 -40.12 -24.12
N ALA A 428 13.23 -39.86 -25.42
CA ALA A 428 12.33 -40.61 -26.29
C ALA A 428 12.91 -41.99 -26.68
N SER A 429 12.05 -42.99 -26.88
CA SER A 429 12.43 -44.31 -27.40
C SER A 429 11.65 -44.64 -28.66
N THR A 430 12.36 -44.87 -29.77
CA THR A 430 11.71 -45.12 -31.06
C THR A 430 10.75 -46.33 -31.02
N PRO A 431 9.56 -46.23 -31.65
CA PRO A 431 8.63 -47.34 -31.80
C PRO A 431 9.12 -48.41 -32.81
N GLU A 432 10.16 -48.10 -33.58
CA GLU A 432 10.64 -48.95 -34.66
C GLU A 432 11.41 -50.19 -34.20
N SER A 433 11.26 -51.26 -34.98
CA SER A 433 11.82 -52.56 -34.62
C SER A 433 13.36 -52.55 -34.60
N ASN A 434 13.95 -53.20 -33.59
CA ASN A 434 15.39 -53.18 -33.29
C ASN A 434 15.92 -51.82 -32.78
N ASN A 435 15.03 -50.93 -32.34
CA ASN A 435 15.32 -49.63 -31.73
C ASN A 435 16.16 -48.72 -32.64
N VAL A 436 15.71 -48.54 -33.89
CA VAL A 436 16.35 -47.66 -34.88
C VAL A 436 15.37 -46.61 -35.38
N TRP A 437 15.70 -45.32 -35.26
CA TRP A 437 14.82 -44.23 -35.71
C TRP A 437 14.54 -44.30 -37.22
N ILE A 438 15.56 -44.69 -37.99
CA ILE A 438 15.49 -44.87 -39.44
C ILE A 438 15.83 -46.34 -39.74
N ARG A 439 14.87 -47.08 -40.32
CA ARG A 439 15.04 -48.49 -40.70
C ARG A 439 16.10 -48.64 -41.81
N ASP A 440 16.86 -49.75 -41.81
CA ASP A 440 17.73 -50.10 -42.94
C ASP A 440 16.93 -50.21 -44.26
N PRO A 441 17.46 -49.78 -45.43
CA PRO A 441 16.77 -49.89 -46.72
C PRO A 441 16.38 -51.33 -47.08
N PRO A 442 15.37 -51.55 -47.95
CA PRO A 442 14.88 -52.90 -48.26
C PRO A 442 15.92 -53.84 -48.88
N GLY A 443 16.90 -53.29 -49.60
CA GLY A 443 18.04 -54.03 -50.16
C GLY A 443 19.29 -54.05 -49.27
N GLY A 444 19.22 -53.47 -48.07
CA GLY A 444 20.35 -53.20 -47.19
C GLY A 444 21.21 -52.02 -47.64
N LYS A 445 22.26 -51.70 -46.87
CA LYS A 445 23.09 -50.48 -47.00
C LYS A 445 23.86 -50.30 -48.33
N GLY A 446 23.70 -51.20 -49.30
CA GLY A 446 24.27 -51.09 -50.64
C GLY A 446 23.26 -50.72 -51.74
N GLU A 447 21.97 -50.71 -51.43
CA GLU A 447 20.86 -50.42 -52.36
C GLU A 447 19.96 -49.37 -51.70
N PRO A 448 20.09 -48.07 -52.05
CA PRO A 448 19.34 -46.99 -51.43
C PRO A 448 17.82 -47.13 -51.57
N THR A 449 17.07 -46.49 -50.65
CA THR A 449 15.61 -46.32 -50.79
C THR A 449 15.27 -44.91 -51.24
N THR A 450 14.32 -44.78 -52.16
CA THR A 450 13.78 -43.49 -52.66
C THR A 450 12.39 -43.19 -52.07
N ASP A 451 12.09 -43.79 -50.92
CA ASP A 451 10.81 -43.67 -50.23
C ASP A 451 10.88 -42.49 -49.25
N PRO A 452 10.10 -41.41 -49.44
CA PRO A 452 10.08 -40.28 -48.50
C PRO A 452 9.39 -40.65 -47.18
N ASP A 453 8.47 -41.62 -47.23
CA ASP A 453 7.62 -42.03 -46.09
C ASP A 453 8.35 -43.06 -45.18
N TRP A 454 9.69 -43.16 -45.32
CA TRP A 454 10.46 -44.28 -44.77
C TRP A 454 10.59 -44.24 -43.23
N ALA A 455 10.39 -43.07 -42.63
CA ALA A 455 10.55 -42.79 -41.21
C ALA A 455 9.26 -42.36 -40.49
N ASP A 456 8.10 -42.36 -41.16
CA ASP A 456 6.80 -41.86 -40.66
C ASP A 456 6.45 -42.32 -39.25
N LEU A 457 6.64 -43.61 -38.94
CA LEU A 457 6.32 -44.15 -37.62
C LEU A 457 7.17 -43.52 -36.49
N SER A 458 8.41 -43.13 -36.80
CA SER A 458 9.24 -42.36 -35.87
C SER A 458 8.85 -40.89 -35.82
N ILE A 459 8.37 -40.30 -36.92
CA ILE A 459 7.92 -38.90 -37.00
C ILE A 459 6.62 -38.73 -36.19
N GLU A 460 5.59 -39.52 -36.48
CA GLU A 460 4.28 -39.50 -35.79
C GLU A 460 4.43 -39.74 -34.28
N TYR A 461 5.38 -40.58 -33.86
CA TYR A 461 5.68 -40.77 -32.45
C TYR A 461 6.41 -39.58 -31.81
N LEU A 462 7.30 -38.90 -32.54
CA LEU A 462 7.98 -37.71 -32.03
C LEU A 462 7.01 -36.51 -31.95
N ASP A 463 6.10 -36.37 -32.91
CA ASP A 463 5.01 -35.37 -32.84
C ASP A 463 4.17 -35.60 -31.58
N GLN A 464 3.80 -36.86 -31.28
CA GLN A 464 3.09 -37.22 -30.04
C GLN A 464 3.92 -36.91 -28.78
N VAL A 465 5.24 -37.11 -28.78
CA VAL A 465 6.08 -36.73 -27.62
C VAL A 465 6.12 -35.20 -27.47
N VAL A 466 6.24 -34.44 -28.55
CA VAL A 466 6.19 -32.97 -28.49
C VAL A 466 4.83 -32.45 -28.01
N GLU A 467 3.73 -33.06 -28.45
CA GLU A 467 2.37 -32.70 -28.03
C GLU A 467 2.07 -33.04 -26.57
N ASN A 468 2.56 -34.17 -26.05
CA ASN A 468 2.28 -34.60 -24.67
C ASN A 468 3.27 -34.02 -23.63
N ASP A 469 4.55 -33.86 -23.99
CA ASP A 469 5.62 -33.52 -23.03
C ASP A 469 6.24 -32.12 -23.27
N GLY A 470 5.82 -31.39 -24.32
CA GLY A 470 6.36 -30.08 -24.70
C GLY A 470 5.90 -28.90 -23.80
N PRO A 471 6.14 -27.64 -24.22
CA PRO A 471 6.97 -27.24 -25.35
C PRO A 471 8.45 -27.62 -25.14
N PHE A 472 9.20 -27.79 -26.22
CA PHE A 472 10.61 -28.18 -26.18
C PHE A 472 11.52 -27.07 -26.71
N TYR A 473 12.44 -26.63 -25.86
CA TYR A 473 13.46 -25.65 -26.21
C TYR A 473 14.46 -26.22 -27.22
N ALA A 474 14.97 -27.43 -26.97
CA ALA A 474 15.99 -28.05 -27.82
C ALA A 474 15.64 -29.49 -28.22
N ILE A 475 16.03 -29.88 -29.44
CA ILE A 475 16.08 -31.28 -29.86
C ILE A 475 17.53 -31.78 -29.89
N MET A 476 17.79 -32.85 -29.16
CA MET A 476 19.13 -33.43 -28.99
C MET A 476 19.17 -34.85 -29.56
N GLY A 477 20.22 -35.18 -30.28
CA GLY A 477 20.37 -36.49 -30.92
C GLY A 477 21.78 -37.03 -30.78
N TYR A 478 21.89 -38.35 -30.60
CA TYR A 478 23.16 -39.06 -30.61
C TYR A 478 23.20 -40.10 -31.73
N SER A 479 24.28 -40.14 -32.52
CA SER A 479 24.49 -41.13 -33.58
C SER A 479 23.31 -41.13 -34.57
N GLN A 480 22.57 -42.24 -34.71
CA GLN A 480 21.35 -42.27 -35.54
C GLN A 480 20.25 -41.31 -35.06
N GLY A 481 20.17 -40.97 -33.77
CA GLY A 481 19.26 -39.93 -33.27
C GLY A 481 19.60 -38.55 -33.84
N ALA A 482 20.89 -38.22 -33.96
CA ALA A 482 21.34 -36.99 -34.63
C ALA A 482 21.05 -37.02 -36.14
N ALA A 483 21.12 -38.19 -36.78
CA ALA A 483 20.69 -38.37 -38.18
C ALA A 483 19.18 -38.23 -38.38
N MET A 484 18.37 -38.44 -37.33
CA MET A 484 16.91 -38.31 -37.37
C MET A 484 16.45 -36.85 -37.26
N ILE A 485 17.18 -35.98 -36.54
CA ILE A 485 16.81 -34.57 -36.34
C ILE A 485 16.45 -33.84 -37.66
N PRO A 486 17.31 -33.76 -38.70
CA PRO A 486 16.94 -33.08 -39.94
C PRO A 486 15.81 -33.78 -40.69
N VAL A 487 15.66 -35.11 -40.57
CA VAL A 487 14.53 -35.83 -41.15
C VAL A 487 13.22 -35.44 -40.47
N TYR A 488 13.22 -35.33 -39.15
CA TYR A 488 12.05 -34.91 -38.38
C TYR A 488 11.66 -33.46 -38.69
N LEU A 489 12.62 -32.52 -38.57
CA LEU A 489 12.41 -31.09 -38.86
C LEU A 489 11.94 -30.79 -40.29
N ALA A 490 12.24 -31.66 -41.26
CA ALA A 490 11.77 -31.52 -42.64
C ALA A 490 10.32 -32.00 -42.88
N ASN A 491 9.72 -32.71 -41.92
CA ASN A 491 8.45 -33.41 -42.10
C ASN A 491 7.45 -33.15 -40.95
N THR A 492 7.74 -32.22 -40.03
CA THR A 492 6.88 -31.81 -38.91
C THR A 492 6.57 -30.31 -38.97
N ASP A 493 5.51 -29.88 -38.29
CA ASP A 493 5.20 -28.48 -37.99
C ASP A 493 5.69 -28.03 -36.60
N LYS A 494 6.23 -28.95 -35.78
CA LYS A 494 6.74 -28.63 -34.44
C LYS A 494 8.04 -27.83 -34.50
N THR A 495 8.13 -26.80 -33.68
CA THR A 495 9.28 -25.89 -33.57
C THR A 495 10.18 -26.20 -32.38
N PHE A 496 11.46 -25.85 -32.51
CA PHE A 496 12.48 -25.89 -31.45
C PHE A 496 13.38 -24.68 -31.64
N ASP A 497 13.88 -24.10 -30.56
CA ASP A 497 14.83 -22.97 -30.60
C ASP A 497 16.23 -23.40 -31.02
N MET A 498 16.61 -24.67 -30.80
CA MET A 498 17.88 -25.21 -31.29
C MET A 498 17.95 -26.74 -31.49
N ALA A 499 18.97 -27.18 -32.23
CA ALA A 499 19.29 -28.58 -32.48
C ALA A 499 20.71 -28.96 -32.02
N LEU A 500 20.85 -30.06 -31.28
CA LEU A 500 22.11 -30.56 -30.70
C LEU A 500 22.46 -31.96 -31.23
N MET A 501 23.42 -32.05 -32.15
CA MET A 501 23.73 -33.27 -32.90
C MET A 501 25.10 -33.86 -32.54
N TYR A 502 25.10 -34.96 -31.78
CA TYR A 502 26.33 -35.62 -31.29
C TYR A 502 26.72 -36.83 -32.14
N ASN A 503 27.86 -36.75 -32.84
CA ASN A 503 28.41 -37.77 -33.75
C ASN A 503 27.38 -38.25 -34.81
N GLY A 504 26.63 -37.29 -35.36
CA GLY A 504 25.61 -37.51 -36.37
C GLY A 504 26.14 -37.66 -37.80
N TYR A 505 25.24 -38.02 -38.71
CA TYR A 505 25.51 -38.15 -40.14
C TYR A 505 24.21 -37.94 -40.95
N LEU A 506 24.32 -37.56 -42.22
CA LEU A 506 23.16 -37.57 -43.12
C LEU A 506 22.82 -39.01 -43.57
N PRO A 507 21.53 -39.40 -43.62
CA PRO A 507 21.10 -40.75 -44.02
C PRO A 507 21.19 -40.94 -45.55
N THR A 508 22.40 -40.88 -46.11
CA THR A 508 22.63 -40.88 -47.58
C THR A 508 22.25 -42.17 -48.31
N THR A 509 21.84 -43.23 -47.60
CA THR A 509 21.22 -44.44 -48.19
C THR A 509 19.70 -44.34 -48.33
N HIS A 510 19.12 -43.21 -47.99
CA HIS A 510 17.69 -42.93 -47.95
C HIS A 510 17.41 -41.67 -48.78
N GLU A 511 17.60 -41.78 -50.09
CA GLU A 511 17.46 -40.70 -51.06
C GLU A 511 16.11 -39.97 -50.89
N GLY A 512 15.02 -40.69 -50.60
CA GLY A 512 13.71 -40.06 -50.35
C GLY A 512 13.64 -39.18 -49.09
N LEU A 513 14.41 -39.50 -48.03
CA LEU A 513 14.51 -38.66 -46.83
C LEU A 513 15.51 -37.50 -47.02
N ILE A 514 16.50 -37.66 -47.91
CA ILE A 514 17.36 -36.55 -48.32
C ILE A 514 16.58 -35.56 -49.18
N ASP A 515 15.73 -36.05 -50.09
CA ASP A 515 14.86 -35.21 -50.93
C ASP A 515 13.91 -34.34 -50.07
N THR A 516 13.40 -34.83 -48.93
CA THR A 516 12.56 -33.99 -48.03
C THR A 516 13.38 -32.94 -47.29
N ILE A 517 14.59 -33.26 -46.84
CA ILE A 517 15.52 -32.27 -46.24
C ILE A 517 15.89 -31.18 -47.27
N GLU A 518 16.22 -31.57 -48.50
CA GLU A 518 16.64 -30.64 -49.57
C GLU A 518 15.51 -29.70 -50.07
N VAL A 519 14.25 -29.94 -49.67
CA VAL A 519 13.13 -29.03 -49.93
C VAL A 519 13.06 -27.86 -48.94
N VAL A 520 13.52 -28.06 -47.70
CA VAL A 520 13.41 -27.08 -46.60
C VAL A 520 14.74 -26.45 -46.20
N GLU A 521 15.88 -27.03 -46.61
CA GLU A 521 17.20 -26.50 -46.23
C GLU A 521 17.53 -25.14 -46.86
N PRO A 522 18.33 -24.29 -46.18
CA PRO A 522 18.87 -24.50 -44.84
C PRO A 522 17.82 -24.27 -43.74
N PHE A 523 17.82 -25.12 -42.71
CA PHE A 523 16.98 -24.91 -41.52
C PHE A 523 17.41 -23.62 -40.81
N ASP A 524 16.44 -22.74 -40.54
CA ASP A 524 16.66 -21.46 -39.86
C ASP A 524 16.53 -21.61 -38.33
N ILE A 525 17.17 -22.65 -37.79
CA ILE A 525 17.35 -22.84 -36.34
C ILE A 525 18.84 -22.94 -36.02
N PRO A 526 19.31 -22.34 -34.91
CA PRO A 526 20.62 -22.61 -34.35
C PRO A 526 20.90 -24.11 -34.17
N ALA A 527 22.06 -24.57 -34.64
CA ALA A 527 22.46 -25.96 -34.53
C ALA A 527 23.90 -26.12 -34.02
N MET A 528 24.14 -27.10 -33.16
CA MET A 528 25.48 -27.53 -32.78
C MET A 528 25.72 -28.94 -33.32
N VAL A 529 26.83 -29.13 -34.04
CA VAL A 529 27.25 -30.43 -34.57
C VAL A 529 28.59 -30.84 -33.95
N PHE A 530 28.52 -31.82 -33.05
CA PHE A 530 29.68 -32.37 -32.34
C PHE A 530 30.26 -33.60 -33.06
N SER A 531 31.58 -33.67 -33.16
CA SER A 531 32.31 -34.83 -33.68
C SER A 531 33.59 -35.15 -32.89
N GLY A 532 33.80 -36.43 -32.56
CA GLY A 532 35.07 -36.93 -32.00
C GLY A 532 36.13 -37.23 -33.07
N GLU A 533 37.43 -37.08 -32.72
CA GLU A 533 38.57 -37.27 -33.64
C GLU A 533 38.64 -38.69 -34.25
N ASN A 534 38.32 -39.73 -33.47
CA ASN A 534 38.32 -41.12 -33.97
C ASN A 534 36.92 -41.61 -34.39
N ASP A 535 35.94 -40.72 -34.51
CA ASP A 535 34.58 -41.10 -34.86
C ASP A 535 34.47 -41.56 -36.33
N GLN A 536 33.79 -42.68 -36.57
CA GLN A 536 33.64 -43.24 -37.92
C GLN A 536 32.75 -42.40 -38.84
N PHE A 537 31.92 -41.52 -38.28
CA PHE A 537 31.05 -40.57 -38.97
C PHE A 537 31.57 -39.13 -38.90
N GLY A 538 32.67 -38.84 -38.17
CA GLY A 538 33.20 -37.48 -38.00
C GLY A 538 33.54 -36.77 -39.33
N SER A 539 33.90 -37.52 -40.38
CA SER A 539 34.08 -36.97 -41.74
C SER A 539 32.79 -36.58 -42.48
N MET A 540 31.62 -36.95 -41.93
CA MET A 540 30.28 -36.61 -42.44
C MET A 540 29.64 -35.45 -41.65
N ALA A 541 30.13 -35.11 -40.47
CA ALA A 541 29.61 -34.03 -39.63
C ALA A 541 29.51 -32.67 -40.38
N PRO A 542 30.52 -32.22 -41.18
CA PRO A 542 30.40 -30.97 -41.93
C PRO A 542 29.29 -30.96 -42.99
N ALA A 543 28.89 -32.13 -43.50
CA ALA A 543 27.78 -32.24 -44.44
C ALA A 543 26.42 -32.15 -43.75
N LEU A 544 26.33 -32.60 -42.48
CA LEU A 544 25.15 -32.43 -41.63
C LEU A 544 25.01 -30.96 -41.19
N ALA A 545 26.08 -30.34 -40.72
CA ALA A 545 26.12 -28.93 -40.33
C ALA A 545 25.67 -27.98 -41.47
N ALA A 546 26.10 -28.25 -42.70
CA ALA A 546 25.74 -27.47 -43.88
C ALA A 546 24.23 -27.46 -44.23
N LYS A 547 23.40 -28.24 -43.52
CA LYS A 547 21.93 -28.23 -43.66
C LYS A 547 21.25 -27.16 -42.79
N PHE A 548 21.99 -26.52 -41.89
CA PHE A 548 21.48 -25.47 -40.99
C PHE A 548 22.09 -24.11 -41.37
N ALA A 549 21.32 -23.03 -41.26
CA ALA A 549 21.78 -21.69 -41.62
C ALA A 549 22.86 -21.19 -40.65
N ASN A 550 22.69 -21.50 -39.36
CA ASN A 550 23.56 -21.08 -38.26
C ASN A 550 24.03 -22.33 -37.50
N SER A 551 25.21 -22.87 -37.84
CA SER A 551 25.77 -24.07 -37.21
C SER A 551 27.10 -23.80 -36.49
N LEU A 552 27.20 -24.25 -35.24
CA LEU A 552 28.42 -24.35 -34.46
C LEU A 552 29.04 -25.75 -34.65
N ASP A 553 30.13 -25.81 -35.41
CA ASP A 553 30.90 -27.04 -35.63
C ASP A 553 31.88 -27.29 -34.47
N VAL A 554 31.60 -28.28 -33.64
CA VAL A 554 32.46 -28.66 -32.50
C VAL A 554 33.23 -29.94 -32.82
N HIS A 555 34.56 -29.87 -32.76
CA HIS A 555 35.43 -31.02 -32.99
C HIS A 555 36.32 -31.30 -31.78
N SER A 556 36.11 -32.44 -31.13
CA SER A 556 36.90 -32.87 -29.98
C SER A 556 38.06 -33.78 -30.38
N SER A 557 39.25 -33.45 -29.88
CA SER A 557 40.46 -34.29 -29.98
C SER A 557 40.57 -35.37 -28.89
N THR A 558 39.55 -35.50 -28.04
CA THR A 558 39.53 -36.45 -26.91
C THR A 558 38.33 -37.39 -26.90
N ALA A 559 37.26 -37.08 -27.62
CA ALA A 559 36.10 -37.95 -27.78
C ALA A 559 36.24 -38.90 -28.98
N ASP A 560 35.63 -40.08 -28.83
CA ASP A 560 35.40 -41.06 -29.92
C ASP A 560 33.91 -41.00 -30.31
N HIS A 561 33.29 -42.14 -30.69
CA HIS A 561 31.82 -42.25 -30.83
C HIS A 561 31.12 -42.25 -29.45
N CYS A 562 31.11 -41.10 -28.80
CA CYS A 562 30.40 -40.82 -27.55
C CYS A 562 30.12 -39.32 -27.41
N LEU A 563 29.18 -38.95 -26.53
CA LEU A 563 29.06 -37.56 -26.09
C LEU A 563 30.35 -37.12 -25.36
N PRO A 564 30.70 -35.83 -25.40
CA PRO A 564 31.82 -35.31 -24.62
C PRO A 564 31.59 -35.55 -23.13
N TYR A 565 32.68 -35.79 -22.40
CA TYR A 565 32.66 -35.84 -20.94
C TYR A 565 32.98 -34.45 -20.39
N GLN A 566 32.71 -34.18 -19.11
CA GLN A 566 33.05 -32.90 -18.46
C GLN A 566 34.54 -32.54 -18.56
N SER A 567 35.42 -33.53 -18.76
CA SER A 567 36.87 -33.33 -18.95
C SER A 567 37.28 -33.00 -20.39
N ASP A 568 36.35 -32.91 -21.34
CA ASP A 568 36.63 -32.61 -22.74
C ASP A 568 36.91 -31.11 -22.91
N PRO A 569 37.96 -30.68 -23.63
CA PRO A 569 38.30 -29.27 -23.80
C PRO A 569 37.26 -28.47 -24.61
N THR A 570 36.26 -29.12 -25.20
CA THR A 570 35.14 -28.47 -25.90
C THR A 570 33.84 -28.47 -25.09
N PHE A 571 33.83 -29.01 -23.86
CA PHE A 571 32.62 -29.16 -23.05
C PHE A 571 32.00 -27.79 -22.71
N ASP A 572 32.79 -26.85 -22.20
CA ASP A 572 32.31 -25.51 -21.83
C ASP A 572 31.69 -24.78 -23.04
N THR A 573 32.33 -24.84 -24.22
CA THR A 573 31.79 -24.27 -25.48
C THR A 573 30.45 -24.86 -25.92
N ILE A 574 30.14 -26.09 -25.51
CA ILE A 574 28.84 -26.71 -25.76
C ILE A 574 27.79 -26.22 -24.76
N LEU A 575 28.18 -26.00 -23.50
CA LEU A 575 27.30 -25.37 -22.50
C LEU A 575 26.98 -23.93 -22.90
N ASP A 576 28.01 -23.14 -23.23
CA ASP A 576 27.88 -21.76 -23.71
C ASP A 576 26.85 -21.70 -24.85
N PHE A 577 26.97 -22.54 -25.88
CA PHE A 577 26.01 -22.58 -27.00
C PHE A 577 24.58 -22.93 -26.57
N ILE A 578 24.39 -23.88 -25.65
CA ILE A 578 23.06 -24.31 -25.19
C ILE A 578 22.39 -23.23 -24.35
N VAL A 579 23.19 -22.42 -23.64
CA VAL A 579 22.72 -21.40 -22.70
C VAL A 579 22.56 -20.03 -23.37
N ASP A 580 23.53 -19.60 -24.19
CA ASP A 580 23.47 -18.37 -25.00
C ASP A 580 22.35 -18.40 -26.05
N GLY A 581 21.86 -19.60 -26.39
CA GLY A 581 20.73 -19.79 -27.29
C GLY A 581 19.37 -19.75 -26.59
N LEU A 582 19.29 -19.69 -25.26
CA LEU A 582 18.07 -19.22 -24.61
C LEU A 582 17.93 -17.75 -25.00
N GLN A 583 16.71 -17.27 -25.30
CA GLN A 583 16.55 -15.83 -25.53
C GLN A 583 17.12 -15.12 -24.31
N THR A 584 18.12 -14.25 -24.54
CA THR A 584 18.58 -13.34 -23.51
C THR A 584 17.37 -12.49 -23.17
N PHE A 585 16.81 -12.71 -21.98
CA PHE A 585 15.79 -11.83 -21.44
C PHE A 585 16.42 -10.43 -21.41
N ASP A 586 16.00 -9.59 -22.34
CA ASP A 586 16.46 -8.22 -22.41
C ASP A 586 15.76 -7.48 -21.29
N LYS A 587 16.53 -6.95 -20.32
CA LYS A 587 15.97 -6.41 -19.06
C LYS A 587 14.96 -5.28 -19.31
N GLU A 588 15.03 -4.61 -20.46
CA GLU A 588 14.05 -3.63 -20.94
C GLU A 588 12.63 -4.21 -21.14
N ASP A 589 12.48 -5.49 -21.47
CA ASP A 589 11.18 -6.15 -21.66
C ASP A 589 10.38 -6.32 -20.36
N SER A 590 11.02 -6.25 -19.19
CA SER A 590 10.28 -6.28 -17.91
C SER A 590 9.47 -5.01 -17.63
N TRP A 591 9.74 -3.91 -18.34
CA TRP A 591 9.20 -2.59 -17.99
C TRP A 591 7.85 -2.31 -18.63
N LEU A 592 6.92 -1.87 -17.79
CA LEU A 592 5.56 -1.51 -18.17
C LEU A 592 5.52 -0.03 -18.62
N CYS A 593 4.41 0.35 -19.27
CA CYS A 593 4.13 1.73 -19.70
C CYS A 593 5.11 2.37 -20.68
N GLN A 594 5.95 1.58 -21.35
CA GLN A 594 6.91 2.07 -22.32
C GLN A 594 6.26 2.70 -23.57
N ASP A 595 7.01 3.55 -24.28
CA ASP A 595 6.61 4.22 -25.51
C ASP A 595 5.27 4.99 -25.43
N GLY A 596 4.92 5.53 -24.25
CA GLY A 596 3.65 6.23 -24.01
C GLY A 596 2.42 5.34 -24.19
N GLN A 597 2.58 4.01 -24.15
CA GLN A 597 1.49 3.03 -24.22
C GLN A 597 0.88 2.71 -22.84
N GLY A 598 1.38 3.32 -21.77
CA GLY A 598 0.84 3.11 -20.43
C GLY A 598 -0.65 3.48 -20.32
N PRO A 599 -1.42 2.76 -19.48
CA PRO A 599 -2.85 2.97 -19.35
C PRO A 599 -3.19 4.33 -18.73
N TRP A 600 -4.41 4.80 -19.02
CA TRP A 600 -5.00 5.95 -18.35
C TRP A 600 -5.59 5.53 -17.02
N VAL A 601 -4.92 5.95 -15.96
CA VAL A 601 -5.22 5.63 -14.57
C VAL A 601 -5.84 6.82 -13.85
N ARG A 602 -6.33 6.59 -12.63
CA ARG A 602 -7.11 7.57 -11.88
C ARG A 602 -6.76 7.50 -10.40
N ASP A 603 -6.58 8.66 -9.79
CA ASP A 603 -6.60 8.82 -8.34
C ASP A 603 -8.05 8.77 -7.84
N LEU A 604 -8.33 7.86 -6.89
CA LEU A 604 -9.66 7.61 -6.35
C LEU A 604 -10.00 8.46 -5.11
N ASN A 605 -9.15 9.40 -4.70
CA ASN A 605 -9.49 10.36 -3.66
C ASN A 605 -10.71 11.21 -4.03
N GLY A 606 -11.58 11.47 -3.05
CA GLY A 606 -12.78 12.31 -3.18
C GLY A 606 -14.01 11.64 -3.78
N GLU A 607 -13.93 10.37 -4.18
CA GLU A 607 -15.04 9.59 -4.74
C GLU A 607 -15.93 8.99 -3.64
N GLY A 608 -16.41 9.82 -2.72
CA GLY A 608 -17.25 9.41 -1.58
C GLY A 608 -16.48 8.89 -0.36
N ASN A 609 -15.16 8.74 -0.45
CA ASN A 609 -14.27 8.64 0.71
C ASN A 609 -14.03 10.04 1.35
N SER A 610 -13.43 10.06 2.54
CA SER A 610 -13.15 11.28 3.31
C SER A 610 -11.96 12.12 2.80
N TYR A 611 -11.32 11.71 1.70
CA TYR A 611 -10.10 12.34 1.19
C TYR A 611 -10.37 13.42 0.14
N ASN A 612 -9.45 14.37 0.00
CA ASN A 612 -9.61 15.48 -0.92
C ASN A 612 -9.31 15.06 -2.36
N ALA A 613 -10.26 15.28 -3.27
CA ALA A 613 -10.12 14.95 -4.69
C ALA A 613 -8.88 15.57 -5.33
N ASN A 614 -8.04 14.72 -5.91
CA ASN A 614 -6.91 15.15 -6.73
C ASN A 614 -7.42 15.66 -8.08
N ASN A 615 -7.11 16.92 -8.38
CA ASN A 615 -7.58 17.61 -9.58
C ASN A 615 -6.43 18.11 -10.46
N ARG A 616 -5.22 17.57 -10.29
CA ARG A 616 -4.02 18.09 -10.95
C ARG A 616 -3.69 17.43 -12.29
N GLY A 617 -4.17 16.22 -12.52
CA GLY A 617 -4.14 15.53 -13.81
C GLY A 617 -5.19 16.05 -14.80
N ALA A 618 -5.50 15.23 -15.80
CA ALA A 618 -6.48 15.52 -16.85
C ALA A 618 -7.94 15.41 -16.37
N GLY A 619 -8.82 16.21 -16.97
CA GLY A 619 -10.26 16.21 -16.69
C GLY A 619 -11.00 14.92 -17.08
N GLN A 620 -10.41 14.11 -17.97
CA GLN A 620 -10.94 12.81 -18.41
C GLN A 620 -9.81 11.95 -18.99
N SER A 621 -10.00 10.63 -18.99
CA SER A 621 -9.15 9.68 -19.71
C SER A 621 -8.92 10.11 -21.18
N GLY A 622 -7.68 9.94 -21.66
CA GLY A 622 -7.27 10.39 -23.00
C GLY A 622 -6.99 11.90 -23.13
N GLY A 623 -6.68 12.60 -22.02
CA GLY A 623 -6.18 13.98 -22.07
C GLY A 623 -7.19 15.05 -22.49
N GLY A 624 -8.48 14.84 -22.22
CA GLY A 624 -9.51 15.84 -22.55
C GLY A 624 -9.38 17.12 -21.71
N GLY A 625 -9.55 18.28 -22.35
CA GLY A 625 -9.21 19.58 -21.78
C GLY A 625 -9.97 19.92 -20.49
N GLY A 626 -9.22 20.09 -19.41
CA GLY A 626 -9.70 20.34 -18.06
C GLY A 626 -8.70 19.76 -17.05
N SER A 627 -8.84 20.15 -15.79
CA SER A 627 -8.06 19.60 -14.67
C SER A 627 -8.90 18.57 -13.91
N GLY A 628 -8.32 17.44 -13.52
CA GLY A 628 -9.06 16.34 -12.90
C GLY A 628 -8.16 15.20 -12.40
N PRO A 629 -8.72 14.02 -12.09
CA PRO A 629 -8.02 12.94 -11.40
C PRO A 629 -7.33 11.93 -12.33
N TRP A 630 -7.29 12.17 -13.65
CA TRP A 630 -6.77 11.20 -14.63
C TRP A 630 -5.31 11.46 -14.99
N PHE A 631 -4.50 10.41 -14.97
CA PHE A 631 -3.08 10.45 -15.31
C PHE A 631 -2.78 9.32 -16.29
N GLN A 632 -1.63 9.37 -16.98
CA GLN A 632 -1.17 8.29 -17.83
C GLN A 632 0.17 7.79 -17.29
N CYS A 633 0.31 6.48 -17.08
CA CYS A 633 1.60 5.88 -16.71
C CYS A 633 2.60 6.04 -17.88
N ASP A 634 3.83 6.48 -17.61
CA ASP A 634 4.86 6.68 -18.63
C ASP A 634 6.25 6.32 -18.09
N VAL A 635 6.95 5.44 -18.81
CA VAL A 635 8.30 4.96 -18.51
C VAL A 635 9.11 4.94 -19.79
N SER A 636 10.40 5.27 -19.70
CA SER A 636 11.36 5.03 -20.77
C SER A 636 12.64 4.44 -20.22
N VAL A 637 13.10 3.37 -20.87
CA VAL A 637 14.33 2.65 -20.50
C VAL A 637 15.37 2.88 -21.58
N THR A 638 16.64 2.93 -21.20
CA THR A 638 17.77 2.96 -22.15
C THR A 638 18.92 2.18 -21.55
N LEU A 639 19.27 1.08 -22.21
CA LEU A 639 20.42 0.26 -21.82
C LEU A 639 21.73 0.92 -22.26
N THR A 640 22.71 0.92 -21.36
CA THR A 640 24.10 1.29 -21.65
C THR A 640 24.98 0.03 -21.65
N THR A 641 26.30 0.16 -21.53
CA THR A 641 27.20 -1.00 -21.41
C THR A 641 27.13 -1.64 -20.03
N ASP A 642 26.93 -0.84 -18.98
CA ASP A 642 27.07 -1.26 -17.58
C ASP A 642 25.75 -1.09 -16.80
N ASP A 643 24.92 -0.10 -17.19
CA ASP A 643 23.71 0.31 -16.46
C ASP A 643 22.46 0.41 -17.37
N MET A 644 21.31 0.16 -16.77
CA MET A 644 19.98 0.46 -17.28
C MET A 644 19.54 1.83 -16.74
N LEU A 645 19.31 2.79 -17.65
CA LEU A 645 18.84 4.13 -17.31
C LEU A 645 17.32 4.17 -17.45
N VAL A 646 16.62 4.53 -16.39
CA VAL A 646 15.15 4.52 -16.33
C VAL A 646 14.67 5.94 -16.03
N ASN A 647 13.84 6.50 -16.89
CA ASN A 647 13.10 7.72 -16.63
C ASN A 647 11.61 7.37 -16.52
N SER A 648 10.93 7.84 -15.47
CA SER A 648 9.50 7.60 -15.26
C SER A 648 8.78 8.85 -14.75
N ASN A 649 7.47 8.89 -14.93
CA ASN A 649 6.62 9.93 -14.32
C ASN A 649 6.07 9.56 -12.93
N ALA A 650 6.50 8.42 -12.37
CA ALA A 650 6.07 7.87 -11.07
C ALA A 650 4.54 7.71 -10.89
N ILE A 651 3.81 7.49 -11.98
CA ILE A 651 2.38 7.16 -11.97
C ILE A 651 2.22 5.65 -12.15
N PRO A 652 1.47 4.94 -11.29
CA PRO A 652 1.25 3.50 -11.44
C PRO A 652 0.44 3.17 -12.70
N ASN A 653 0.54 1.94 -13.19
CA ASN A 653 -0.26 1.43 -14.31
C ASN A 653 -1.68 0.96 -13.90
N HIS A 654 -2.05 1.09 -12.62
CA HIS A 654 -3.37 0.80 -12.09
C HIS A 654 -3.98 2.03 -11.40
N HIS A 655 -5.28 2.00 -11.12
CA HIS A 655 -5.92 3.01 -10.27
C HIS A 655 -5.37 2.94 -8.83
N TRP A 656 -5.25 4.07 -8.14
CA TRP A 656 -4.71 4.11 -6.78
C TRP A 656 -5.54 5.02 -5.86
N LEU A 657 -5.30 4.90 -4.56
CA LEU A 657 -5.86 5.80 -3.55
C LEU A 657 -4.72 6.66 -2.96
N SER A 658 -4.84 7.97 -3.09
CA SER A 658 -3.86 8.92 -2.53
C SER A 658 -4.00 9.14 -1.02
N ALA A 659 -5.06 8.64 -0.37
CA ALA A 659 -5.28 8.72 1.08
C ALA A 659 -5.08 10.16 1.64
N PHE A 660 -4.34 10.29 2.76
CA PHE A 660 -4.24 11.53 3.53
C PHE A 660 -3.56 12.72 2.81
N ALA A 661 -2.66 12.52 1.83
CA ALA A 661 -2.09 13.64 1.09
C ALA A 661 -2.86 13.94 -0.20
N ALA A 662 -3.09 15.23 -0.47
CA ALA A 662 -4.00 15.68 -1.52
C ALA A 662 -3.32 15.93 -2.90
N ASN A 663 -2.06 15.51 -3.08
CA ASN A 663 -1.15 16.11 -4.07
C ASN A 663 -0.24 15.12 -4.81
N ALA A 664 -0.69 13.89 -5.10
CA ALA A 664 0.04 13.02 -6.03
C ALA A 664 0.03 13.62 -7.44
N ASP A 665 1.17 14.15 -7.88
CA ASP A 665 1.42 14.62 -9.25
C ASP A 665 2.41 13.70 -9.96
N GLU A 666 2.42 13.74 -11.29
CA GLU A 666 3.53 13.24 -12.11
C GLU A 666 4.87 13.79 -11.60
N GLN A 667 5.80 12.91 -11.23
CA GLN A 667 7.17 13.26 -10.83
C GLN A 667 8.14 12.73 -11.86
N ASN A 668 8.97 13.59 -12.46
CA ASN A 668 10.06 13.12 -13.32
C ASN A 668 11.17 12.49 -12.45
N MET A 669 11.18 11.16 -12.37
CA MET A 669 12.19 10.38 -11.67
C MET A 669 13.22 9.84 -12.67
N ASP A 670 14.49 9.83 -12.27
CA ASP A 670 15.60 9.26 -13.02
C ASP A 670 16.34 8.24 -12.12
N TRP A 671 16.49 7.01 -12.61
CA TRP A 671 17.15 5.90 -11.91
C TRP A 671 18.27 5.29 -12.75
N THR A 672 19.33 4.83 -12.10
CA THR A 672 20.44 4.09 -12.71
C THR A 672 20.56 2.73 -12.03
N ILE A 673 20.26 1.65 -12.75
CA ILE A 673 20.23 0.28 -12.22
C ILE A 673 21.34 -0.54 -12.89
N PRO A 674 22.27 -1.19 -12.14
CA PRO A 674 23.31 -2.02 -12.75
C PRO A 674 22.72 -3.16 -13.59
N LEU A 675 23.25 -3.36 -14.80
CA LEU A 675 22.88 -4.51 -15.65
C LEU A 675 23.42 -5.82 -15.08
N GLU A 676 24.64 -5.81 -14.57
CA GLU A 676 25.32 -6.99 -14.01
C GLU A 676 25.51 -6.81 -12.50
N PRO A 677 24.60 -7.35 -11.65
CA PRO A 677 24.68 -7.17 -10.21
C PRO A 677 25.91 -7.86 -9.62
N VAL A 678 26.71 -7.11 -8.87
CA VAL A 678 27.92 -7.60 -8.22
C VAL A 678 27.63 -7.92 -6.76
N ALA A 679 27.70 -9.20 -6.39
CA ALA A 679 27.51 -9.65 -5.01
C ALA A 679 28.45 -8.92 -4.04
N ASP A 680 27.89 -8.40 -2.95
CA ASP A 680 28.68 -7.72 -1.93
C ASP A 680 29.52 -8.73 -1.15
N THR A 681 30.83 -8.58 -1.33
CA THR A 681 31.86 -9.39 -0.68
C THR A 681 32.91 -8.50 0.01
N ALA A 682 32.67 -7.18 0.07
CA ALA A 682 33.64 -6.15 0.40
C ALA A 682 33.24 -5.41 1.68
N GLY A 683 33.63 -5.99 2.83
CA GLY A 683 33.21 -5.51 4.13
C GLY A 683 33.49 -4.02 4.46
N GLY A 684 32.57 -3.50 5.25
CA GLY A 684 32.50 -2.16 5.88
C GLY A 684 31.37 -2.15 6.92
N HIS A 685 30.41 -3.03 6.69
CA HIS A 685 29.25 -3.34 7.51
C HIS A 685 29.58 -4.00 8.84
N ASN A 686 28.67 -3.82 9.78
CA ASN A 686 28.71 -4.29 11.16
C ASN A 686 27.30 -4.18 11.76
N SER A 687 27.07 -4.78 12.94
CA SER A 687 25.76 -4.78 13.59
C SER A 687 25.26 -3.39 14.07
N ALA A 688 25.91 -2.29 13.68
CA ALA A 688 25.47 -0.92 13.92
C ALA A 688 25.31 -0.06 12.65
N ASN A 689 25.56 -0.60 11.44
CA ASN A 689 25.02 -0.02 10.19
C ASN A 689 23.95 -0.90 9.54
N CYS A 690 23.88 -2.20 9.87
CA CYS A 690 22.78 -3.05 9.48
C CYS A 690 22.53 -4.15 10.54
N PRO A 691 21.81 -3.84 11.65
CA PRO A 691 21.58 -4.78 12.74
C PRO A 691 20.84 -6.05 12.30
N ALA A 692 19.77 -5.91 11.51
CA ALA A 692 18.93 -7.01 11.02
C ALA A 692 19.70 -8.01 10.13
N ALA A 693 20.63 -7.51 9.29
CA ALA A 693 21.55 -8.35 8.51
C ALA A 693 22.81 -8.75 9.28
N ASN A 694 22.91 -8.44 10.58
CA ASN A 694 24.09 -8.62 11.44
C ASN A 694 25.40 -8.07 10.83
N GLY A 695 25.31 -7.02 10.01
CA GLY A 695 26.44 -6.46 9.26
C GLY A 695 27.07 -7.40 8.24
N ALA A 696 26.31 -8.31 7.63
CA ALA A 696 26.77 -9.12 6.51
C ALA A 696 26.75 -8.37 5.17
N TYR A 697 25.82 -7.42 5.03
CA TYR A 697 25.45 -6.72 3.80
C TYR A 697 25.23 -5.22 4.07
N GLU A 698 25.22 -4.38 3.03
CA GLU A 698 24.81 -2.97 3.15
C GLU A 698 23.30 -2.89 3.40
N CYS A 699 22.87 -2.03 4.32
CA CYS A 699 21.45 -1.86 4.60
C CYS A 699 20.74 -1.03 3.54
N ALA A 700 19.45 -1.28 3.37
CA ALA A 700 18.55 -0.35 2.71
C ALA A 700 18.61 1.01 3.43
N PRO A 701 18.46 2.15 2.72
CA PRO A 701 18.26 3.43 3.39
C PRO A 701 17.00 3.37 4.26
N ASP A 702 17.11 3.79 5.51
CA ASP A 702 15.99 3.83 6.47
C ASP A 702 14.78 4.56 5.85
N ARG A 703 15.04 5.67 5.15
CA ARG A 703 14.05 6.55 4.53
C ARG A 703 14.35 6.83 3.06
N GLY A 704 13.31 6.73 2.22
CA GLY A 704 13.36 7.00 0.78
C GLY A 704 13.25 5.74 -0.06
N ALA A 705 13.57 5.86 -1.36
CA ALA A 705 13.49 4.73 -2.28
C ALA A 705 14.63 3.73 -2.03
N VAL A 706 14.32 2.44 -2.16
CA VAL A 706 15.27 1.30 -2.10
C VAL A 706 15.35 0.54 -3.43
N ALA A 707 14.30 0.69 -4.25
CA ALA A 707 14.11 0.03 -5.51
C ALA A 707 13.11 0.82 -6.36
N VAL A 708 12.86 0.35 -7.57
CA VAL A 708 11.85 0.89 -8.49
C VAL A 708 11.01 -0.24 -9.05
N ALA A 709 9.69 -0.10 -9.02
CA ALA A 709 8.76 -1.05 -9.62
C ALA A 709 8.82 -0.95 -11.16
N VAL A 710 8.45 -2.01 -11.88
CA VAL A 710 8.57 -2.03 -13.35
C VAL A 710 7.57 -1.11 -14.07
N ASN A 711 6.55 -0.58 -13.39
CA ASN A 711 5.74 0.55 -13.85
C ASN A 711 6.36 1.94 -13.55
N GLY A 712 7.59 1.99 -13.05
CA GLY A 712 8.34 3.23 -12.79
C GLY A 712 8.02 3.94 -11.48
N VAL A 713 7.12 3.41 -10.65
CA VAL A 713 6.82 3.93 -9.30
C VAL A 713 7.94 3.51 -8.33
N PRO A 714 8.46 4.40 -7.48
CA PRO A 714 9.48 4.03 -6.50
C PRO A 714 8.94 3.08 -5.43
N ILE A 715 9.81 2.16 -5.01
CA ILE A 715 9.58 1.28 -3.86
C ILE A 715 10.36 1.87 -2.68
N PHE A 716 9.69 2.12 -1.56
CA PHE A 716 10.29 2.74 -0.38
C PHE A 716 10.73 1.72 0.67
N GLY A 717 11.68 2.16 1.49
CA GLY A 717 12.19 1.41 2.64
C GLY A 717 11.23 1.44 3.83
N PRO A 718 11.60 0.76 4.94
CA PRO A 718 10.68 0.52 6.04
C PRO A 718 10.21 1.76 6.82
N GLU A 719 10.93 2.88 6.77
CA GLU A 719 10.51 4.14 7.40
C GLU A 719 10.18 5.22 6.36
N GLU A 720 8.94 5.70 6.33
CA GLU A 720 8.54 6.84 5.47
C GLU A 720 8.37 8.15 6.27
N GLY A 721 8.93 8.21 7.47
CA GLY A 721 8.60 9.28 8.42
C GLY A 721 9.62 9.46 9.54
N PRO A 722 9.52 10.53 10.34
CA PRO A 722 9.89 10.49 11.75
C PRO A 722 9.01 9.56 12.62
N GLY A 723 8.03 8.85 12.06
CA GLY A 723 7.19 7.90 12.79
C GLY A 723 6.83 6.62 12.01
N GLY A 724 7.22 5.47 12.58
CA GLY A 724 6.49 4.21 12.52
C GLY A 724 6.72 3.27 11.33
N ASP A 725 6.46 1.98 11.59
CA ASP A 725 6.23 0.94 10.57
C ASP A 725 4.83 1.14 9.96
N ALA A 726 4.79 1.67 8.73
CA ALA A 726 3.55 1.97 8.01
C ALA A 726 2.68 0.74 7.73
N VAL A 727 3.28 -0.46 7.61
CA VAL A 727 2.56 -1.66 7.19
C VAL A 727 2.08 -2.47 8.39
N ALA A 728 2.83 -2.49 9.49
CA ALA A 728 2.35 -3.03 10.76
C ALA A 728 1.17 -2.22 11.33
N LEU A 729 1.00 -0.95 10.91
CA LEU A 729 -0.20 -0.16 11.17
C LEU A 729 -1.41 -0.68 10.37
N GLU A 730 -1.26 -0.93 9.07
CA GLU A 730 -2.28 -1.53 8.18
C GLU A 730 -2.80 -2.86 8.74
N TYR A 731 -1.89 -3.73 9.20
CA TYR A 731 -2.25 -5.02 9.82
C TYR A 731 -2.63 -4.93 11.31
N LEU A 732 -2.76 -3.72 11.87
CA LEU A 732 -3.20 -3.45 13.24
C LEU A 732 -2.31 -4.12 14.32
N TYR A 733 -1.01 -4.30 14.04
CA TYR A 733 -0.09 -4.96 14.97
C TYR A 733 0.41 -4.06 16.09
N PHE A 734 0.46 -2.75 15.83
CA PHE A 734 0.87 -1.70 16.77
C PHE A 734 -0.10 -0.51 16.70
N ASN A 735 0.04 0.42 17.64
CA ASN A 735 -0.69 1.69 17.64
C ASN A 735 0.35 2.83 17.65
N GLU A 736 0.49 3.52 16.52
CA GLU A 736 1.46 4.58 16.29
C GLU A 736 0.73 5.92 16.18
N ASP A 737 1.14 6.92 16.98
CA ASP A 737 0.45 8.21 17.08
C ASP A 737 1.28 9.41 16.56
N ARG A 738 2.56 9.20 16.20
CA ARG A 738 3.43 10.25 15.65
C ARG A 738 3.05 10.62 14.22
N GLN A 739 2.59 9.66 13.43
CA GLN A 739 2.13 9.86 12.06
C GLN A 739 0.97 8.90 11.71
N PRO A 740 -0.24 9.41 11.44
CA PRO A 740 -1.27 8.59 10.81
C PRO A 740 -0.90 8.37 9.34
N ILE A 741 -0.53 7.14 9.01
CA ILE A 741 -0.40 6.66 7.63
C ILE A 741 -1.60 5.75 7.35
N ASP A 742 -2.12 5.80 6.14
CA ASP A 742 -3.20 4.93 5.64
C ASP A 742 -2.74 4.43 4.28
N LEU A 743 -2.57 3.10 4.14
CA LEU A 743 -2.09 2.53 2.90
C LEU A 743 -3.28 2.39 1.94
N GLY A 744 -3.10 2.89 0.72
CA GLY A 744 -4.02 2.63 -0.36
C GLY A 744 -3.83 1.23 -0.94
N TYR A 745 -4.56 0.96 -2.03
CA TYR A 745 -4.51 -0.32 -2.74
C TYR A 745 -3.08 -0.74 -3.07
N CYS A 746 -2.82 -2.04 -2.94
CA CYS A 746 -1.50 -2.67 -3.13
C CYS A 746 -0.42 -2.15 -2.17
N GLY A 747 -0.76 -1.78 -0.93
CA GLY A 747 0.24 -1.28 0.02
C GLY A 747 0.98 -0.02 -0.45
N ALA A 748 0.30 0.78 -1.27
CA ALA A 748 0.83 1.97 -1.90
C ALA A 748 0.13 3.21 -1.35
N HIS A 749 0.85 4.29 -1.12
CA HIS A 749 0.23 5.57 -0.78
C HIS A 749 1.03 6.73 -1.37
N ASN A 750 0.73 7.97 -0.99
CA ASN A 750 1.44 9.13 -1.48
C ASN A 750 2.23 9.88 -0.39
N GLY A 751 3.44 10.28 -0.76
CA GLY A 751 4.30 11.13 0.05
C GLY A 751 4.58 12.47 -0.64
N PRO A 752 5.44 13.32 -0.05
CA PRO A 752 5.93 14.55 -0.69
C PRO A 752 6.63 14.31 -2.03
N GLY A 753 7.07 13.09 -2.31
CA GLY A 753 7.72 12.64 -3.54
C GLY A 753 6.83 11.87 -4.52
N GLY A 754 5.50 11.89 -4.36
CA GLY A 754 4.55 11.17 -5.23
C GLY A 754 4.09 9.82 -4.66
N VAL A 755 3.48 8.99 -5.52
CA VAL A 755 3.03 7.63 -5.17
C VAL A 755 4.25 6.72 -4.98
N HIS A 756 4.19 5.80 -4.01
CA HIS A 756 5.22 4.80 -3.77
C HIS A 756 4.65 3.53 -3.12
N TYR A 757 5.30 2.39 -3.35
CA TYR A 757 4.95 1.09 -2.75
C TYR A 757 5.78 0.79 -1.50
N HIS A 758 5.19 0.10 -0.51
CA HIS A 758 5.89 -0.38 0.69
C HIS A 758 6.13 -1.88 0.70
N TYR A 759 5.09 -2.68 0.46
CA TYR A 759 5.13 -4.13 0.67
C TYR A 759 4.57 -4.98 -0.46
N ASP A 760 3.73 -4.39 -1.31
CA ASP A 760 3.10 -5.06 -2.45
C ASP A 760 3.27 -4.16 -3.69
N ALA A 761 3.51 -4.80 -4.82
CA ALA A 761 3.46 -4.20 -6.15
C ALA A 761 3.01 -5.24 -7.19
N MET A 762 2.50 -6.41 -6.77
CA MET A 762 2.06 -7.48 -7.66
C MET A 762 0.79 -7.11 -8.43
N CYS A 763 -0.03 -6.22 -7.87
CA CYS A 763 -1.24 -5.71 -8.51
C CYS A 763 -0.98 -4.98 -9.85
N GLN A 764 0.26 -4.56 -10.13
CA GLN A 764 0.64 -4.03 -11.45
C GLN A 764 0.50 -5.07 -12.58
N PHE A 765 0.41 -6.36 -12.24
CA PHE A 765 0.14 -7.49 -13.14
C PHE A 765 -1.22 -8.14 -12.91
N TRP A 766 -2.04 -7.63 -11.99
CA TRP A 766 -3.36 -8.18 -11.74
C TRP A 766 -4.30 -7.78 -12.87
N ASN A 767 -4.53 -8.73 -13.77
CA ASN A 767 -5.58 -8.65 -14.77
C ASN A 767 -6.86 -9.20 -14.13
N ASP A 768 -7.82 -8.30 -13.92
CA ASP A 768 -9.14 -8.61 -13.40
C ASP A 768 -9.84 -9.71 -14.23
N PRO A 769 -10.19 -10.87 -13.65
CA PRO A 769 -10.83 -11.97 -14.36
C PRO A 769 -12.36 -11.81 -14.51
N ASN A 770 -12.98 -10.85 -13.81
CA ASN A 770 -14.44 -10.82 -13.57
C ASN A 770 -15.14 -9.50 -13.96
N GLY A 771 -14.42 -8.45 -14.39
CA GLY A 771 -14.97 -7.10 -14.58
C GLY A 771 -14.97 -6.25 -13.28
N GLU A 772 -14.17 -6.66 -12.30
CA GLU A 772 -13.97 -6.01 -11.01
C GLU A 772 -13.02 -4.80 -11.11
N THR A 773 -12.65 -4.22 -9.96
CA THR A 773 -11.76 -3.05 -9.90
C THR A 773 -10.67 -3.27 -8.88
N ILE A 774 -9.59 -2.48 -8.93
CA ILE A 774 -8.45 -2.55 -7.99
C ILE A 774 -8.84 -2.49 -6.51
N VAL A 775 -10.05 -2.01 -6.20
CA VAL A 775 -10.65 -2.00 -4.86
C VAL A 775 -10.85 -3.41 -4.29
N ASN A 776 -11.01 -4.40 -5.16
CA ASN A 776 -11.25 -5.80 -4.81
C ASN A 776 -9.99 -6.67 -4.86
N TYR A 777 -8.84 -6.11 -5.30
CA TYR A 777 -7.61 -6.89 -5.43
C TYR A 777 -7.14 -7.41 -4.07
N ASP A 778 -7.08 -8.74 -3.94
CA ASP A 778 -6.39 -9.44 -2.86
C ASP A 778 -5.23 -10.25 -3.46
N TYR A 779 -4.11 -10.32 -2.75
CA TYR A 779 -2.94 -11.08 -3.21
C TYR A 779 -3.24 -12.58 -3.36
N THR A 780 -4.27 -13.12 -2.69
CA THR A 780 -4.68 -14.52 -2.83
C THR A 780 -5.31 -14.86 -4.18
N ASP A 781 -5.70 -13.86 -4.99
CA ASP A 781 -6.22 -14.04 -6.34
C ASP A 781 -5.12 -14.16 -7.42
N LEU A 782 -3.85 -14.02 -7.03
CA LEU A 782 -2.71 -14.16 -7.93
C LEU A 782 -2.49 -15.61 -8.36
N ASP A 783 -2.09 -15.82 -9.61
CA ASP A 783 -1.89 -17.16 -10.18
C ASP A 783 -0.80 -17.95 -9.44
N SER A 784 -1.24 -18.91 -8.64
CA SER A 784 -0.39 -19.82 -7.88
C SER A 784 0.23 -20.95 -8.71
N THR A 785 -0.09 -21.06 -10.00
CA THR A 785 0.42 -22.12 -10.89
C THR A 785 1.68 -21.71 -11.65
N THR A 786 2.05 -20.42 -11.63
CA THR A 786 3.20 -19.85 -12.35
C THR A 786 4.21 -19.15 -11.44
N HIS A 787 5.43 -18.97 -11.94
CA HIS A 787 6.40 -18.11 -11.27
C HIS A 787 5.93 -16.65 -11.38
N SER A 788 6.00 -15.89 -10.29
CA SER A 788 5.67 -14.47 -10.32
C SER A 788 6.56 -13.73 -11.34
N PRO A 789 6.05 -12.68 -12.02
CA PRO A 789 6.86 -11.83 -12.88
C PRO A 789 7.82 -10.95 -12.07
N ILE A 790 8.80 -10.33 -12.73
CA ILE A 790 9.61 -9.26 -12.15
C ILE A 790 8.71 -8.05 -11.86
N ILE A 791 8.55 -7.71 -10.58
CA ILE A 791 7.75 -6.57 -10.12
C ILE A 791 8.57 -5.29 -9.91
N GLY A 792 9.90 -5.41 -9.86
CA GLY A 792 10.80 -4.27 -9.72
C GLY A 792 12.28 -4.65 -9.81
N TRP A 793 13.12 -3.62 -9.71
CA TRP A 793 14.57 -3.74 -9.72
C TRP A 793 15.16 -3.00 -8.51
N ALA A 794 16.02 -3.69 -7.75
CA ALA A 794 16.75 -3.09 -6.63
C ALA A 794 17.96 -2.29 -7.13
N PHE A 795 18.43 -1.32 -6.34
CA PHE A 795 19.56 -0.45 -6.71
C PHE A 795 20.92 -1.14 -6.78
N ASP A 796 21.01 -2.43 -6.44
CA ASP A 796 22.18 -3.29 -6.67
C ASP A 796 22.12 -4.11 -7.98
N GLY A 797 21.03 -3.98 -8.75
CA GLY A 797 20.82 -4.63 -10.05
C GLY A 797 20.15 -6.00 -9.99
N TYR A 798 19.82 -6.52 -8.80
CA TYR A 798 19.05 -7.76 -8.66
C TYR A 798 17.54 -7.52 -8.87
N PRO A 799 16.83 -8.47 -9.50
CA PRO A 799 15.39 -8.37 -9.71
C PRO A 799 14.61 -8.61 -8.41
N ILE A 800 13.39 -8.09 -8.40
CA ILE A 800 12.41 -8.26 -7.34
C ILE A 800 11.23 -9.02 -7.94
N TYR A 801 10.82 -10.11 -7.31
CA TYR A 801 9.67 -10.93 -7.71
C TYR A 801 8.55 -10.87 -6.66
N GLY A 802 7.37 -11.32 -7.07
CA GLY A 802 6.27 -11.63 -6.17
C GLY A 802 6.42 -12.96 -5.42
N MET A 803 5.37 -13.35 -4.70
CA MET A 803 5.43 -14.44 -3.72
C MET A 803 5.51 -15.87 -4.28
N TYR A 804 5.30 -16.08 -5.58
CA TYR A 804 5.40 -17.42 -6.19
C TYR A 804 6.72 -17.58 -6.92
N GLY A 805 7.49 -18.62 -6.57
CA GLY A 805 8.77 -18.94 -7.20
C GLY A 805 9.05 -20.43 -7.22
N TRP A 806 10.21 -20.84 -7.74
CA TRP A 806 10.53 -22.28 -7.86
C TRP A 806 11.24 -22.87 -6.64
N ASP A 807 10.93 -24.15 -6.36
CA ASP A 807 11.74 -25.00 -5.47
C ASP A 807 12.95 -25.61 -6.23
N ASP A 808 13.78 -26.38 -5.53
CA ASP A 808 14.96 -27.04 -6.13
C ASP A 808 14.60 -28.01 -7.29
N ASN A 809 13.36 -28.48 -7.35
CA ASN A 809 12.83 -29.38 -8.38
C ASN A 809 12.19 -28.62 -9.55
N GLY A 810 12.09 -27.28 -9.48
CA GLY A 810 11.40 -26.45 -10.49
C GLY A 810 9.89 -26.42 -10.33
N GLN A 811 9.35 -26.88 -9.19
CA GLN A 811 7.93 -26.75 -8.89
C GLN A 811 7.63 -25.34 -8.37
N VAL A 812 6.55 -24.72 -8.86
CA VAL A 812 6.04 -23.46 -8.31
C VAL A 812 5.57 -23.68 -6.87
N ILE A 813 6.07 -22.84 -5.97
CA ILE A 813 5.76 -22.82 -4.54
C ILE A 813 5.52 -21.37 -4.06
N PRO A 814 4.61 -21.17 -3.09
CA PRO A 814 4.55 -19.92 -2.34
C PRO A 814 5.79 -19.78 -1.44
N LEU A 815 6.54 -18.70 -1.65
CA LEU A 815 7.73 -18.31 -0.91
C LEU A 815 7.33 -17.54 0.35
N ARG A 816 7.88 -17.96 1.49
CA ARG A 816 7.58 -17.39 2.81
C ARG A 816 8.76 -16.62 3.35
N SER A 817 8.49 -15.48 3.96
CA SER A 817 9.52 -14.72 4.65
C SER A 817 9.98 -15.38 5.96
N SER A 818 11.25 -15.18 6.29
CA SER A 818 11.91 -15.68 7.51
C SER A 818 11.89 -14.67 8.67
N TYR A 819 11.03 -13.66 8.64
CA TYR A 819 10.92 -12.65 9.70
C TYR A 819 9.74 -12.87 10.65
N GLU A 820 9.92 -12.48 11.92
CA GLU A 820 8.90 -12.45 12.96
C GLU A 820 8.87 -11.10 13.67
N VAL A 821 7.67 -10.62 14.01
CA VAL A 821 7.48 -9.41 14.83
C VAL A 821 7.92 -9.65 16.29
N GLU A 822 8.73 -8.76 16.85
CA GLU A 822 9.24 -8.90 18.21
C GLU A 822 8.28 -8.38 19.29
N ARG A 823 7.41 -9.26 19.80
CA ARG A 823 6.62 -9.00 21.02
C ARG A 823 7.35 -9.30 22.32
N THR A 824 8.65 -8.96 22.44
CA THR A 824 9.38 -9.17 23.70
C THR A 824 9.08 -8.06 24.71
N SER A 825 8.25 -8.41 25.68
CA SER A 825 7.86 -7.65 26.87
C SER A 825 6.83 -6.52 26.67
N GLU A 826 5.73 -6.63 27.41
CA GLU A 826 4.73 -5.57 27.59
C GLU A 826 5.41 -4.30 28.15
N GLY A 827 5.44 -3.21 27.37
CA GLY A 827 5.94 -1.90 27.81
C GLY A 827 7.23 -1.36 27.17
N GLY A 828 7.66 -1.90 26.03
CA GLY A 828 8.60 -1.22 25.13
C GLY A 828 7.91 -0.20 24.21
N GLU A 829 8.68 0.65 23.54
CA GLU A 829 8.20 1.56 22.47
C GLU A 829 7.96 0.73 21.19
N GLN A 830 6.87 -0.06 21.15
CA GLN A 830 6.57 -1.02 20.08
C GLN A 830 5.81 -0.40 18.92
N GLY A 831 6.25 -0.67 17.68
CA GLY A 831 5.83 0.06 16.48
C GLY A 831 6.65 1.33 16.26
N TYR A 832 7.52 1.70 17.22
CA TYR A 832 8.28 2.93 17.16
C TYR A 832 9.66 2.77 16.51
N ASN A 833 10.14 1.52 16.35
CA ASN A 833 11.50 1.19 15.93
C ASN A 833 11.58 0.72 14.45
N GLY A 834 10.44 0.71 13.74
CA GLY A 834 10.37 0.38 12.32
C GLY A 834 10.92 -1.02 12.04
N ILE A 835 11.98 -1.08 11.24
CA ILE A 835 12.73 -2.30 10.93
C ILE A 835 13.18 -3.10 12.18
N ASP A 836 13.55 -2.43 13.28
CA ASP A 836 14.05 -3.09 14.49
C ASP A 836 12.93 -3.82 15.27
N ASP A 837 11.65 -3.59 14.94
CA ASP A 837 10.53 -4.38 15.47
C ASP A 837 10.41 -5.78 14.78
N TRP A 838 11.23 -6.07 13.75
CA TRP A 838 11.25 -7.33 13.00
C TRP A 838 12.56 -8.12 13.18
N ASN A 839 12.45 -9.38 13.60
CA ASN A 839 13.59 -10.28 13.80
C ASN A 839 13.69 -11.36 12.71
N TYR A 840 14.86 -11.49 12.12
CA TYR A 840 15.18 -12.61 11.22
C TYR A 840 15.36 -13.92 11.99
N VAL A 841 14.63 -14.97 11.58
CA VAL A 841 14.68 -16.32 12.12
C VAL A 841 15.16 -17.28 11.04
N SER A 842 16.45 -17.60 11.07
CA SER A 842 17.11 -18.42 10.05
C SER A 842 16.44 -19.79 9.84
N ASN A 843 16.10 -20.10 8.59
CA ASN A 843 15.40 -21.31 8.12
C ASN A 843 13.96 -21.44 8.65
N MET A 844 13.29 -20.33 8.97
CA MET A 844 11.86 -20.33 9.29
C MET A 844 10.99 -20.31 8.04
N GLY A 845 11.32 -19.45 7.08
CA GLY A 845 10.72 -19.41 5.75
C GLY A 845 11.71 -19.85 4.67
N ASP A 846 11.39 -19.48 3.44
CA ASP A 846 12.13 -19.78 2.21
C ASP A 846 13.16 -18.67 1.87
N LEU A 847 13.05 -17.50 2.50
CA LEU A 847 13.86 -16.31 2.25
C LEU A 847 14.95 -16.09 3.31
N ASP A 848 15.99 -15.37 2.94
CA ASP A 848 17.14 -15.03 3.77
C ASP A 848 16.97 -13.71 4.55
N GLN A 849 18.07 -13.23 5.13
CA GLN A 849 18.09 -12.02 5.94
C GLN A 849 17.93 -10.72 5.13
N CYS A 850 18.13 -10.70 3.82
CA CYS A 850 17.77 -9.57 2.96
C CYS A 850 16.38 -9.73 2.31
N ASN A 851 15.58 -10.69 2.80
CA ASN A 851 14.26 -11.03 2.26
C ASN A 851 14.31 -11.44 0.77
N GLY A 852 15.41 -12.10 0.38
CA GLY A 852 15.56 -12.70 -0.95
C GLY A 852 16.09 -14.13 -0.87
N ARG A 853 16.46 -14.69 -2.02
CA ARG A 853 17.10 -16.00 -2.12
C ARG A 853 17.87 -16.12 -3.44
N PHE A 854 18.76 -17.11 -3.51
CA PHE A 854 19.31 -17.57 -4.77
C PHE A 854 18.43 -18.68 -5.37
N GLY A 855 18.18 -18.65 -6.68
CA GLY A 855 17.41 -19.66 -7.38
C GLY A 855 17.27 -19.36 -8.87
N ALA A 856 16.89 -20.37 -9.66
CA ALA A 856 16.49 -20.17 -11.05
C ALA A 856 15.13 -19.47 -11.12
N THR A 857 14.95 -18.65 -12.14
CA THR A 857 13.72 -17.93 -12.49
C THR A 857 13.50 -18.02 -14.01
N PRO A 858 12.32 -17.64 -14.55
CA PRO A 858 12.08 -17.65 -16.00
C PRO A 858 13.13 -16.86 -16.80
N GLU A 859 13.50 -15.69 -16.29
CA GLU A 859 14.43 -14.74 -16.90
C GLU A 859 15.90 -15.10 -16.65
N PHE A 860 16.17 -15.78 -15.53
CA PHE A 860 17.52 -16.23 -15.16
C PHE A 860 17.55 -17.75 -14.93
N PRO A 861 17.44 -18.58 -16.00
CA PRO A 861 17.41 -20.03 -15.87
C PRO A 861 18.69 -20.63 -15.26
N GLN A 862 19.82 -19.92 -15.30
CA GLN A 862 21.07 -20.37 -14.64
C GLN A 862 21.08 -20.18 -13.12
N GLY A 863 20.11 -19.44 -12.58
CA GLY A 863 20.10 -18.98 -11.20
C GLY A 863 20.60 -17.54 -11.06
N THR A 864 19.84 -16.73 -10.33
CA THR A 864 20.26 -15.42 -9.85
C THR A 864 19.93 -15.29 -8.36
N TYR A 865 20.48 -14.27 -7.70
CA TYR A 865 19.92 -13.80 -6.44
C TYR A 865 18.75 -12.85 -6.75
N TYR A 866 17.66 -12.95 -5.99
CA TYR A 866 16.50 -12.09 -6.17
C TYR A 866 15.77 -11.81 -4.86
N TYR A 867 15.12 -10.65 -4.78
CA TYR A 867 14.27 -10.26 -3.66
C TYR A 867 12.83 -10.69 -3.88
N VAL A 868 12.05 -10.85 -2.80
CA VAL A 868 10.68 -11.37 -2.87
C VAL A 868 9.71 -10.56 -2.03
N SER A 869 8.77 -9.90 -2.69
CA SER A 869 7.55 -9.38 -2.06
C SER A 869 6.65 -10.54 -1.66
N THR A 870 6.40 -10.74 -0.36
CA THR A 870 5.49 -11.80 0.10
C THR A 870 4.81 -11.45 1.43
N PRO A 871 3.46 -11.42 1.50
CA PRO A 871 2.74 -11.30 2.77
C PRO A 871 2.74 -12.62 3.56
N LEU A 872 3.37 -13.69 3.06
CA LEU A 872 3.35 -15.02 3.67
C LEU A 872 4.48 -15.19 4.69
N SER A 873 4.14 -15.50 5.94
CA SER A 873 5.13 -15.82 6.98
C SER A 873 5.55 -17.29 6.95
N GLY A 874 6.83 -17.55 7.24
CA GLY A 874 7.30 -18.88 7.65
C GLY A 874 6.90 -19.23 9.08
N SER A 875 6.48 -18.23 9.87
CA SER A 875 6.12 -18.44 11.27
C SER A 875 4.74 -19.09 11.42
N SER A 876 4.63 -20.01 12.41
CA SER A 876 3.34 -20.52 12.90
C SER A 876 2.81 -19.76 14.12
N LYS A 877 3.40 -18.61 14.46
CA LYS A 877 2.95 -17.76 15.57
C LYS A 877 1.73 -16.93 15.17
N THR A 878 1.02 -16.47 16.20
CA THR A 878 -0.11 -15.55 16.09
C THR A 878 0.18 -14.27 16.86
N VAL A 879 -0.43 -13.19 16.40
CA VAL A 879 -0.33 -11.82 16.93
C VAL A 879 -1.72 -11.44 17.45
N VAL A 880 -1.80 -10.67 18.54
CA VAL A 880 -3.08 -10.09 19.00
C VAL A 880 -3.13 -8.65 18.55
N ASN A 881 -3.96 -8.32 17.57
CA ASN A 881 -4.03 -6.97 16.97
C ASN A 881 -4.54 -5.92 17.98
N THR A 882 -4.56 -4.64 17.59
CA THR A 882 -5.01 -3.53 18.44
C THR A 882 -6.50 -3.61 18.82
N ASP A 883 -7.33 -4.27 18.02
CA ASP A 883 -8.74 -4.56 18.32
C ASP A 883 -8.92 -5.70 19.34
N GLY A 884 -7.87 -6.49 19.60
CA GLY A 884 -7.86 -7.61 20.54
C GLY A 884 -8.09 -8.99 19.91
N ASP A 885 -8.16 -9.08 18.58
CA ASP A 885 -8.31 -10.32 17.83
C ASP A 885 -6.98 -11.05 17.65
N THR A 886 -7.01 -12.37 17.69
CA THR A 886 -5.81 -13.22 17.48
C THR A 886 -5.71 -13.62 16.02
N VAL A 887 -4.76 -13.04 15.31
CA VAL A 887 -4.51 -13.22 13.87
C VAL A 887 -3.21 -13.97 13.59
N SER A 888 -3.08 -14.60 12.42
CA SER A 888 -1.82 -15.15 11.94
C SER A 888 -0.78 -14.06 11.72
N MET A 889 0.51 -14.37 11.87
CA MET A 889 1.57 -13.44 11.52
C MET A 889 1.75 -13.34 10.00
N ILE A 890 1.87 -12.13 9.46
CA ILE A 890 2.27 -11.86 8.07
C ILE A 890 3.77 -12.11 7.86
N GLY A 891 4.17 -12.23 6.59
CA GLY A 891 5.57 -12.20 6.17
C GLY A 891 6.22 -10.83 6.41
N PHE A 892 7.52 -10.70 6.16
CA PHE A 892 8.20 -9.41 6.21
C PHE A 892 7.50 -8.43 5.25
N PRO A 893 6.96 -7.31 5.76
CA PRO A 893 6.06 -6.48 4.98
C PRO A 893 6.82 -5.40 4.21
N TYR A 894 7.97 -5.75 3.62
CA TYR A 894 8.74 -4.87 2.75
C TYR A 894 9.53 -5.70 1.75
N PHE A 895 9.97 -5.08 0.64
CA PHE A 895 10.75 -5.77 -0.38
C PHE A 895 12.16 -6.15 0.11
N LEU A 896 12.89 -5.16 0.66
CA LEU A 896 14.20 -5.20 1.34
C LEU A 896 14.38 -3.84 2.06
N LEU A 897 15.05 -3.61 3.21
CA LEU A 897 15.95 -4.34 4.12
C LEU A 897 17.47 -4.30 3.86
N CYS A 898 18.07 -5.15 3.04
CA CYS A 898 19.50 -5.07 2.73
C CYS A 898 19.83 -5.45 1.30
N TYR A 899 20.94 -4.92 0.79
CA TYR A 899 21.44 -5.20 -0.55
C TYR A 899 22.46 -6.34 -0.51
N HIS A 900 22.10 -7.48 -1.11
CA HIS A 900 22.99 -8.59 -1.35
C HIS A 900 24.07 -8.26 -2.40
N GLY A 901 23.83 -7.25 -3.26
CA GLY A 901 24.80 -6.68 -4.18
C GLY A 901 25.33 -5.31 -3.78
N ILE A 902 26.26 -4.77 -4.57
CA ILE A 902 26.79 -3.41 -4.40
C ILE A 902 25.76 -2.40 -4.96
N ALA A 903 25.00 -1.76 -4.09
CA ALA A 903 23.97 -0.79 -4.47
C ALA A 903 24.49 0.61 -4.85
N ASP A 904 23.91 1.23 -5.88
CA ASP A 904 24.07 2.66 -6.13
C ASP A 904 23.12 3.49 -5.25
N MET A 905 23.62 3.84 -4.07
CA MET A 905 22.93 4.68 -3.08
C MET A 905 22.73 6.14 -3.52
N SER A 906 23.19 6.55 -4.72
CA SER A 906 22.85 7.87 -5.25
C SER A 906 21.36 7.95 -5.64
N ASN A 907 20.77 6.85 -6.10
CA ASN A 907 19.34 6.71 -6.43
C ASN A 907 18.41 6.98 -5.22
N ALA A 908 18.85 6.65 -3.99
CA ALA A 908 18.03 6.80 -2.79
C ALA A 908 17.55 8.25 -2.54
N ASN A 909 18.25 9.26 -3.08
CA ASN A 909 17.86 10.66 -2.98
C ASN A 909 16.92 11.15 -4.10
N SER A 910 16.70 10.36 -5.16
CA SER A 910 15.87 10.78 -6.30
C SER A 910 14.37 10.86 -5.95
N GLY A 911 13.90 10.06 -4.99
CA GLY A 911 12.48 9.94 -4.59
C GLY A 911 11.85 11.12 -3.83
N GLY A 912 12.29 12.37 -4.04
CA GLY A 912 11.60 13.57 -3.55
C GLY A 912 11.58 13.81 -2.03
N GLY A 913 12.34 13.04 -1.24
CA GLY A 913 12.40 13.15 0.22
C GLY A 913 12.94 14.49 0.74
N GLY A 914 12.06 15.47 0.94
CA GLY A 914 12.38 16.81 1.46
C GLY A 914 12.81 16.84 2.93
N GLY A 915 13.97 16.27 3.26
CA GLY A 915 14.42 16.00 4.64
C GLY A 915 15.86 16.41 5.01
N GLY A 916 16.60 17.10 4.13
CA GLY A 916 17.78 17.91 4.46
C GLY A 916 18.87 17.34 5.38
N GLY A 917 19.73 16.45 4.86
CA GLY A 917 20.95 16.02 5.57
C GLY A 917 21.99 15.40 4.63
N GLY A 918 22.83 16.21 3.98
CA GLY A 918 23.81 15.69 3.03
C GLY A 918 24.82 14.74 3.68
N PHE A 919 25.20 13.68 2.94
CA PHE A 919 26.19 12.67 3.34
C PHE A 919 27.52 13.30 3.83
N GLN A 920 27.62 13.50 5.14
CA GLN A 920 28.88 13.57 5.87
C GLN A 920 28.77 12.72 7.13
N SER A 921 29.74 11.81 7.27
CA SER A 921 29.85 10.80 8.32
C SER A 921 29.36 11.24 9.70
N MET A 922 28.39 10.51 10.26
CA MET A 922 28.19 10.42 11.71
C MET A 922 28.10 8.96 12.15
N THR A 923 29.26 8.37 12.40
CA THR A 923 29.36 7.38 13.48
C THR A 923 29.20 8.15 14.80
N LEU A 924 28.14 7.92 15.57
CA LEU A 924 28.09 8.14 17.03
C LEU A 924 26.74 7.73 17.67
N TYR A 925 26.55 6.44 17.91
CA TYR A 925 25.94 5.99 19.17
C TYR A 925 27.02 5.34 20.02
N GLU A 926 27.51 6.07 21.03
CA GLU A 926 28.55 5.60 21.95
C GLU A 926 27.95 4.69 23.03
N PHE A 927 27.42 3.52 22.62
CA PHE A 927 26.96 2.51 23.56
C PHE A 927 28.15 1.75 24.16
N ASN A 928 28.55 2.16 25.36
CA ASN A 928 29.57 1.50 26.17
C ASN A 928 29.11 0.09 26.59
N PRO A 929 29.73 -1.00 26.10
CA PRO A 929 29.21 -2.35 26.32
C PRO A 929 29.56 -2.85 27.72
N VAL A 930 28.54 -3.17 28.52
CA VAL A 930 28.73 -4.02 29.71
C VAL A 930 28.15 -5.39 29.42
N THR A 931 29.02 -6.22 28.86
CA THR A 931 28.85 -7.66 28.68
C THR A 931 28.33 -8.35 29.94
N ASP A 932 27.23 -9.11 29.84
CA ASP A 932 26.93 -10.12 30.86
C ASP A 932 27.73 -11.40 30.56
N THR A 933 28.67 -11.74 31.44
CA THR A 933 29.28 -13.07 31.47
C THR A 933 29.57 -13.51 32.91
N PHE A 934 28.79 -14.50 33.36
CA PHE A 934 29.15 -15.56 34.30
C PHE A 934 30.44 -15.38 35.12
N LYS A 935 30.30 -15.10 36.43
CA LYS A 935 31.28 -15.59 37.42
C LYS A 935 30.63 -16.34 38.59
N GLN A 936 31.14 -17.55 38.73
CA GLN A 936 30.85 -18.54 39.74
C GLN A 936 31.47 -18.16 41.10
N GLU A 937 30.73 -18.41 42.19
CA GLU A 937 31.14 -18.62 43.59
C GLU A 937 32.26 -17.79 44.28
N GLN A 938 31.93 -17.37 45.53
CA GLN A 938 32.83 -17.12 46.68
C GLN A 938 33.87 -15.97 46.55
N SER A 939 33.76 -14.87 47.32
CA SER A 939 33.95 -14.90 48.78
C SER A 939 33.81 -13.50 49.42
N ASN A 940 33.67 -13.49 50.76
CA ASN A 940 33.43 -12.33 51.64
C ASN A 940 34.35 -11.10 51.44
N VAL A 941 33.86 -9.88 51.71
CA VAL A 941 34.17 -9.06 52.92
C VAL A 941 33.20 -7.84 53.01
N GLU A 942 32.89 -7.42 54.23
CA GLU A 942 31.99 -6.32 54.62
C GLU A 942 32.48 -4.90 54.22
N TYR A 943 31.58 -3.92 54.01
CA TYR A 943 31.35 -2.76 54.94
C TYR A 943 30.39 -1.67 54.39
N TRP A 944 29.24 -1.54 55.06
CA TRP A 944 28.47 -0.33 55.47
C TRP A 944 28.06 0.83 54.53
N ILE A 945 26.80 1.24 54.77
CA ILE A 945 26.01 2.36 54.23
C ILE A 945 26.41 3.70 54.89
N ILE A 946 26.26 4.85 54.20
CA ILE A 946 25.52 6.08 54.63
C ILE A 946 25.66 7.25 53.64
N SER A 947 24.57 8.00 53.48
CA SER A 947 24.39 9.17 52.61
C SER A 947 24.93 10.49 53.21
N TYR A 948 25.47 11.38 52.36
CA TYR A 948 26.00 12.69 52.74
C TYR A 948 24.95 13.82 52.75
N GLY A 949 23.93 13.67 53.61
CA GLY A 949 22.91 14.69 53.85
C GLY A 949 23.15 15.56 55.10
N LEU A 950 24.40 15.92 55.44
CA LEU A 950 24.68 16.57 56.75
C LEU A 950 25.94 17.48 56.83
N MET A 951 26.56 17.87 55.70
CA MET A 951 27.86 18.59 55.74
C MET A 951 27.77 20.13 55.64
N LEU A 952 26.60 20.71 55.33
CA LEU A 952 26.42 22.18 55.28
C LEU A 952 26.12 22.85 56.63
N LEU A 953 25.61 22.11 57.62
CA LEU A 953 25.20 22.67 58.93
C LEU A 953 26.34 22.76 59.97
N ALA A 954 27.51 22.19 59.69
CA ALA A 954 28.65 22.17 60.62
C ALA A 954 29.65 23.32 60.45
N LEU A 955 29.70 23.97 59.27
CA LEU A 955 30.71 25.00 58.97
C LEU A 955 30.34 26.40 59.50
N LEU A 956 29.05 26.73 59.61
CA LEU A 956 28.60 28.03 60.14
C LEU A 956 28.71 28.14 61.68
N ALA A 957 28.80 27.03 62.40
CA ALA A 957 29.00 27.02 63.85
C ALA A 957 30.43 27.38 64.30
N SER A 958 31.39 27.46 63.37
CA SER A 958 32.82 27.67 63.68
C SER A 958 33.28 29.14 63.65
N GLY A 959 32.44 30.08 63.15
CA GLY A 959 32.80 31.49 63.00
C GLY A 959 32.61 32.37 64.25
N LEU A 960 31.76 31.96 65.20
CA LEU A 960 31.31 32.82 66.31
C LEU A 960 32.08 32.67 67.63
N LEU A 961 33.30 32.10 67.60
CA LEU A 961 34.14 31.94 68.80
C LEU A 961 35.62 32.32 68.60
N ARG A 962 35.89 33.56 68.17
CA ARG A 962 36.92 34.41 68.83
C ARG A 962 36.93 35.88 68.41
N SER A 963 36.19 36.69 69.18
CA SER A 963 36.66 38.04 69.51
C SER A 963 37.96 37.96 70.32
N ARG A 964 39.00 38.71 69.93
CA ARG A 964 39.92 39.47 70.82
C ARG A 964 41.11 40.11 70.06
N LYS A 965 41.07 41.45 69.95
CA LYS A 965 42.20 42.40 69.76
C LYS A 965 43.00 42.27 68.43
N ASN A 966 43.32 43.35 67.72
CA ASN A 966 43.15 44.79 67.97
C ASN A 966 42.18 45.42 66.96
#